data_AF-A0AAQ2HZ97-F1
#
_entry.id   AF-A0AAQ2HZ97-F1
#
_cell.length_a   1.000
_cell.length_b   1.000
_cell.length_c   1.000
_cell.angle_alpha   90.00
_cell.angle_beta   90.00
_cell.angle_gamma   90.00
#
_symmetry.space_group_name_H-M   'P 1'
#
loop_
_entity.id
_entity.type
_entity.pdbx_description
1 polymer ?
#
loop_
_entity_poly.entity_id
_entity_poly.type
_entity_poly.pdbx_seq_one_letter_code
_entity_poly.pdbx_strand_id
1 'polypeptide(L)'
;MSRHAQTPHLSVTDSRGLPVRQVAYWREDGSESEARITAVQHDVGGRPVAQRDPRLFADASAPANLRTIYSLTGQVLITLSVDAGWRVTLWGEARQPLHGWDGRGSLRSIEYDKQLRPKAVFEHAGDGAPLCAERYAYAGSDPTFAVRNQCGQLIRHDDPAGTQLFEQFGLTGGIRTQSRRFLCSFDSPDWPVSLSERDKLLEDAHAATSCTRFNPLSEIIEQIDAREHRQLFSQTVDGQLREVGLQLKGSAPKTLVGAIQYDAQGHTLRETAGNGVLTTFDYAAEDGRLISLLRQRGNDILQDLRYAYDPVGNVLSVEDAALPIRYFANQRIEPVNRYRYDSLDQLIEATGWEACQTSKFSLIADPAAIANYTQTYRYDRAGNLLELTHNGPQRHGQRLLAAKHSNRCLPVRDGLEPGEEDLRNGFDANGNLLGLQPGQTFNWDLRNQLREVRLVLREDRSDDNEQYRYAADGVRVHKMRLIQTNAKTLMAEVRYLPNLQIRTHSGTGEMLQIISVRAGRSSVQVLHWESEPPKGNDNDQPRYNLNDHLGSCTMELDTTGQLISQEQYHPFGTTAWFAGRSEIEASYKTLRYSGKERDATGLYYYGFRYYMASWQRWLNPDPAGVIDGLNLFSMVKNNPLTYFDIDGRIREGVNKDYPIEEPPGSSPSPLSSTPFSAHSVFDDSTRFRFPETPPLSPEVPGASHPIEVLMEKVQLTDSSLKNKSTPIADDIGGRPAIAGGGEGEIYESADGKHVYKKFRGANKKNSIPEYVKSEAESFNAYYGAGSATALIEDNQSYLKMIKLDGIPLGDIKKGSIPANGANALLEMFNEMEAKDLYHQDVQDHNFLWSEKDTKVYPVDMEAHPFELAQYSIDVYDRKKTTLLKQFANNVKR
;
A
#
# COMPACT_ATOMS: atom_id res chain seq x y z
N MET A 1 -28.35 -24.27 8.57
CA MET A 1 -27.51 -23.52 9.53
C MET A 1 -27.19 -22.17 8.93
N SER A 2 -27.00 -21.13 9.73
CA SER A 2 -26.51 -19.83 9.22
C SER A 2 -25.14 -20.00 8.56
N ARG A 3 -24.86 -19.24 7.48
CA ARG A 3 -23.60 -19.33 6.69
C ARG A 3 -22.37 -19.23 7.59
N HIS A 4 -22.37 -18.28 8.52
CA HIS A 4 -21.25 -18.00 9.43
C HIS A 4 -21.25 -18.85 10.71
N ALA A 5 -22.23 -19.74 10.89
CA ALA A 5 -22.26 -20.61 12.06
C ALA A 5 -21.09 -21.59 12.02
N GLN A 6 -20.21 -21.58 13.03
CA GLN A 6 -19.04 -22.46 13.12
C GLN A 6 -18.04 -22.27 11.97
N THR A 7 -17.84 -21.03 11.51
CA THR A 7 -16.77 -20.68 10.56
C THR A 7 -15.74 -19.71 11.16
N PRO A 8 -15.06 -20.06 12.27
CA PRO A 8 -14.06 -19.18 12.88
C PRO A 8 -12.77 -19.12 12.04
N HIS A 9 -11.98 -18.05 12.22
CA HIS A 9 -10.57 -18.06 11.83
C HIS A 9 -9.74 -18.58 12.99
N LEU A 10 -8.93 -19.61 12.75
CA LEU A 10 -8.06 -20.23 13.76
C LEU A 10 -6.60 -20.04 13.36
N SER A 11 -5.78 -19.66 14.35
CA SER A 11 -4.32 -19.69 14.23
C SER A 11 -3.78 -20.86 15.04
N VAL A 12 -3.03 -21.76 14.40
CA VAL A 12 -2.38 -22.91 15.04
C VAL A 12 -0.91 -22.60 15.19
N THR A 13 -0.41 -22.68 16.42
CA THR A 13 0.99 -22.40 16.75
C THR A 13 1.78 -23.69 16.99
N ASP A 14 3.09 -23.64 16.75
CA ASP A 14 4.01 -24.69 17.22
C ASP A 14 4.39 -24.49 18.71
N SER A 15 5.29 -25.33 19.22
CA SER A 15 5.75 -25.26 20.62
C SER A 15 6.59 -24.02 20.94
N ARG A 16 6.96 -23.21 19.93
CA ARG A 16 7.66 -21.93 20.09
C ARG A 16 6.69 -20.74 20.05
N GLY A 17 5.39 -20.98 19.88
CA GLY A 17 4.38 -19.94 19.70
C GLY A 17 4.29 -19.39 18.27
N LEU A 18 5.01 -19.97 17.30
CA LEU A 18 5.03 -19.47 15.93
C LEU A 18 3.83 -20.01 15.13
N PRO A 19 3.15 -19.17 14.31
CA PRO A 19 1.93 -19.57 13.60
C PRO A 19 2.24 -20.51 12.42
N VAL A 20 2.00 -21.81 12.58
CA VAL A 20 2.28 -22.82 11.53
C VAL A 20 1.12 -23.07 10.58
N ARG A 21 -0.12 -22.80 11.01
CA ARG A 21 -1.30 -22.89 10.14
C ARG A 21 -2.29 -21.78 10.46
N GLN A 22 -2.88 -21.23 9.42
CA GLN A 22 -4.09 -20.43 9.50
C GLN A 22 -5.22 -21.25 8.88
N VAL A 23 -6.27 -21.52 9.66
CA VAL A 23 -7.43 -22.31 9.22
C VAL A 23 -8.62 -21.37 9.14
N ALA A 24 -9.12 -21.18 7.93
CA ALA A 24 -10.42 -20.58 7.69
C ALA A 24 -11.43 -21.67 7.30
N TYR A 25 -12.71 -21.45 7.51
CA TYR A 25 -13.75 -22.39 7.09
C TYR A 25 -14.61 -21.74 6.02
N TRP A 26 -14.57 -22.33 4.83
CA TRP A 26 -15.37 -21.94 3.68
C TRP A 26 -16.72 -22.65 3.69
N ARG A 27 -17.80 -21.91 3.41
CA ARG A 27 -19.15 -22.42 3.28
C ARG A 27 -19.96 -21.52 2.34
N GLU A 28 -20.69 -22.14 1.43
CA GLU A 28 -21.75 -21.53 0.64
C GLU A 28 -23.12 -21.90 1.23
N ASP A 29 -24.16 -21.12 0.93
CA ASP A 29 -25.50 -21.38 1.50
C ASP A 29 -25.98 -22.80 1.19
N GLY A 30 -26.22 -23.58 2.26
CA GLY A 30 -26.67 -24.96 2.15
C GLY A 30 -25.55 -26.02 1.98
N SER A 31 -24.28 -25.62 1.93
CA SER A 31 -23.14 -26.55 1.88
C SER A 31 -22.62 -26.94 3.27
N GLU A 32 -21.89 -28.05 3.35
CA GLU A 32 -21.03 -28.34 4.50
C GLU A 32 -19.86 -27.36 4.55
N SER A 33 -19.33 -27.09 5.75
CA SER A 33 -18.13 -26.26 5.91
C SER A 33 -16.87 -27.05 5.54
N GLU A 34 -16.02 -26.43 4.75
CA GLU A 34 -14.74 -26.97 4.30
C GLU A 34 -13.57 -26.18 4.90
N ALA A 35 -12.57 -26.87 5.46
CA ALA A 35 -11.38 -26.21 5.99
C ALA A 35 -10.45 -25.73 4.86
N ARG A 36 -10.05 -24.47 4.92
CA ARG A 36 -9.05 -23.81 4.08
C ARG A 36 -7.80 -23.58 4.93
N ILE A 37 -6.77 -24.39 4.72
CA ILE A 37 -5.57 -24.39 5.56
C ILE A 37 -4.41 -23.73 4.80
N THR A 38 -4.04 -22.53 5.22
CA THR A 38 -2.77 -21.92 4.83
C THR A 38 -1.68 -22.42 5.78
N ALA A 39 -0.57 -22.93 5.25
CA ALA A 39 0.51 -23.50 6.05
C ALA A 39 1.78 -22.67 5.94
N VAL A 40 2.44 -22.45 7.07
CA VAL A 40 3.72 -21.74 7.18
C VAL A 40 4.75 -22.64 7.85
N GLN A 41 5.91 -22.76 7.23
CA GLN A 41 7.06 -23.47 7.78
C GLN A 41 8.11 -22.46 8.20
N HIS A 42 8.64 -22.62 9.40
CA HIS A 42 9.66 -21.76 9.97
C HIS A 42 11.00 -22.50 10.06
N ASP A 43 12.11 -21.77 9.94
CA ASP A 43 13.43 -22.31 10.24
C ASP A 43 13.68 -22.38 11.76
N VAL A 44 14.91 -22.77 12.14
CA VAL A 44 15.33 -22.86 13.56
C VAL A 44 15.28 -21.49 14.24
N GLY A 45 15.60 -20.41 13.52
CA GLY A 45 15.53 -19.03 14.01
C GLY A 45 14.11 -18.46 14.08
N GLY A 46 13.08 -19.23 13.71
CA GLY A 46 11.69 -18.82 13.78
C GLY A 46 11.21 -17.98 12.60
N ARG A 47 11.98 -17.90 11.50
CA ARG A 47 11.65 -17.10 10.32
C ARG A 47 10.87 -17.93 9.31
N PRO A 48 9.85 -17.37 8.62
CA PRO A 48 9.02 -18.11 7.69
C PRO A 48 9.79 -18.42 6.40
N VAL A 49 10.10 -19.70 6.17
CA VAL A 49 10.91 -20.17 5.01
C VAL A 49 10.07 -20.78 3.90
N ALA A 50 8.83 -21.22 4.18
CA ALA A 50 7.91 -21.68 3.15
C ALA A 50 6.46 -21.40 3.53
N GLN A 51 5.67 -20.93 2.58
CA GLN A 51 4.25 -20.63 2.75
C GLN A 51 3.43 -21.32 1.65
N ARG A 52 2.31 -21.94 2.02
CA ARG A 52 1.40 -22.65 1.11
C ARG A 52 -0.04 -22.18 1.32
N ASP A 53 -0.71 -21.84 0.24
CA ASP A 53 -2.15 -21.57 0.22
C ASP A 53 -2.96 -22.87 0.39
N PRO A 54 -4.27 -22.81 0.65
CA PRO A 54 -5.09 -24.00 0.86
C PRO A 54 -5.16 -24.96 -0.33
N ARG A 55 -4.94 -24.50 -1.56
CA ARG A 55 -4.95 -25.35 -2.77
C ARG A 55 -3.64 -26.13 -2.88
N LEU A 56 -2.51 -25.43 -2.78
CA LEU A 56 -1.18 -26.06 -2.87
C LEU A 56 -0.83 -26.86 -1.61
N PHE A 57 -1.39 -26.50 -0.45
CA PHE A 57 -1.25 -27.33 0.76
C PHE A 57 -1.97 -28.68 0.64
N ALA A 58 -3.09 -28.73 -0.08
CA ALA A 58 -3.85 -29.96 -0.28
C ALA A 58 -3.18 -30.95 -1.26
N ASP A 59 -2.25 -30.48 -2.11
CA ASP A 59 -1.48 -31.30 -3.03
C ASP A 59 -0.07 -31.54 -2.48
N ALA A 60 0.21 -32.77 -2.03
CA ALA A 60 1.52 -33.13 -1.48
C ALA A 60 2.69 -32.99 -2.47
N SER A 61 2.41 -32.96 -3.79
CA SER A 61 3.40 -32.77 -4.84
C SER A 61 3.66 -31.29 -5.17
N ALA A 62 2.83 -30.37 -4.67
CA ALA A 62 2.94 -28.96 -5.01
C ALA A 62 4.12 -28.27 -4.29
N PRO A 63 4.81 -27.34 -4.98
CA PRO A 63 5.78 -26.45 -4.34
C PRO A 63 5.08 -25.52 -3.33
N ALA A 64 5.88 -24.84 -2.50
CA ALA A 64 5.35 -23.76 -1.68
C ALA A 64 5.09 -22.53 -2.56
N ASN A 65 4.00 -21.78 -2.31
CA ASN A 65 3.71 -20.53 -3.01
C ASN A 65 4.88 -19.56 -2.95
N LEU A 66 5.48 -19.48 -1.76
CA LEU A 66 6.64 -18.66 -1.47
C LEU A 66 7.64 -19.47 -0.65
N ARG A 67 8.90 -19.50 -1.09
CA ARG A 67 10.03 -19.88 -0.24
C ARG A 67 10.96 -18.71 -0.07
N THR A 68 11.47 -18.55 1.14
CA THR A 68 12.38 -17.46 1.48
C THR A 68 13.63 -18.03 2.11
N ILE A 69 14.79 -17.60 1.61
CA ILE A 69 16.09 -17.94 2.18
C ILE A 69 16.65 -16.67 2.78
N TYR A 70 16.98 -16.77 4.06
CA TYR A 70 17.55 -15.67 4.83
C TYR A 70 19.06 -15.86 4.99
N SER A 71 19.76 -14.75 5.17
CA SER A 71 21.08 -14.75 5.80
C SER A 71 20.95 -15.21 7.26
N LEU A 72 22.08 -15.43 7.94
CA LEU A 72 22.07 -15.65 9.39
C LEU A 72 21.44 -14.46 10.14
N THR A 73 21.55 -13.28 9.55
CA THR A 73 21.09 -11.97 10.02
C THR A 73 19.61 -11.70 9.81
N GLY A 74 18.88 -12.65 9.21
CA GLY A 74 17.46 -12.47 8.91
C GLY A 74 17.16 -11.60 7.69
N GLN A 75 18.18 -11.12 6.95
CA GLN A 75 17.94 -10.46 5.67
C GLN A 75 17.48 -11.48 4.63
N VAL A 76 16.45 -11.13 3.86
CA VAL A 76 16.03 -11.93 2.70
C VAL A 76 17.13 -11.88 1.64
N LEU A 77 17.68 -13.05 1.29
CA LEU A 77 18.66 -13.21 0.23
C LEU A 77 18.01 -13.72 -1.05
N ILE A 78 17.10 -14.69 -0.92
CA ILE A 78 16.43 -15.32 -2.05
C ILE A 78 14.94 -15.45 -1.73
N THR A 79 14.12 -15.09 -2.71
CA THR A 79 12.68 -15.38 -2.71
C THR A 79 12.37 -16.26 -3.92
N LEU A 80 11.64 -17.36 -3.72
CA LEU A 80 11.16 -18.23 -4.79
C LEU A 80 9.63 -18.23 -4.73
N SER A 81 8.99 -17.53 -5.67
CA SER A 81 7.54 -17.49 -5.80
C SER A 81 7.07 -18.29 -7.00
N VAL A 82 6.00 -19.08 -6.82
CA VAL A 82 5.33 -19.76 -7.95
C VAL A 82 4.61 -18.78 -8.88
N ASP A 83 4.25 -17.61 -8.35
CA ASP A 83 3.54 -16.56 -9.06
C ASP A 83 4.54 -15.59 -9.68
N ALA A 84 5.46 -15.04 -8.86
CA ALA A 84 6.37 -13.96 -9.24
C ALA A 84 7.79 -14.39 -9.65
N GLY A 85 8.07 -15.69 -9.73
CA GLY A 85 9.39 -16.21 -10.05
C GLY A 85 10.38 -16.11 -8.90
N TRP A 86 11.66 -16.33 -9.21
CA TRP A 86 12.74 -16.20 -8.23
C TRP A 86 13.33 -14.79 -8.24
N ARG A 87 13.81 -14.34 -7.07
CA ARG A 87 14.56 -13.08 -6.90
C ARG A 87 15.70 -13.28 -5.93
N VAL A 88 16.84 -12.67 -6.23
CA VAL A 88 18.04 -12.68 -5.37
C VAL A 88 18.46 -11.25 -5.10
N THR A 89 18.86 -10.95 -3.87
CA THR A 89 19.42 -9.65 -3.50
C THR A 89 20.73 -9.84 -2.76
N LEU A 90 21.76 -9.13 -3.23
CA LEU A 90 23.02 -8.96 -2.53
C LEU A 90 23.02 -7.63 -1.81
N TRP A 91 23.23 -7.70 -0.50
CA TRP A 91 23.28 -6.56 0.39
C TRP A 91 24.71 -6.12 0.66
N GLY A 92 24.92 -4.82 0.83
CA GLY A 92 26.14 -4.27 1.39
C GLY A 92 26.16 -4.34 2.91
N GLU A 93 27.30 -3.98 3.50
CA GLU A 93 27.53 -4.02 4.95
C GLU A 93 26.54 -3.15 5.74
N ALA A 94 26.13 -2.01 5.18
CA ALA A 94 25.11 -1.13 5.76
C ALA A 94 23.68 -1.50 5.29
N ARG A 95 23.50 -2.70 4.71
CA ARG A 95 22.23 -3.22 4.17
C ARG A 95 21.62 -2.40 3.06
N GLN A 96 22.42 -1.59 2.40
CA GLN A 96 22.07 -1.00 1.13
C GLN A 96 22.05 -2.11 0.05
N PRO A 97 21.02 -2.18 -0.81
CA PRO A 97 20.99 -3.16 -1.89
C PRO A 97 22.09 -2.83 -2.91
N LEU A 98 22.99 -3.77 -3.19
CA LEU A 98 24.08 -3.59 -4.15
C LEU A 98 23.71 -4.16 -5.52
N HIS A 99 23.20 -5.38 -5.53
CA HIS A 99 22.80 -6.10 -6.74
C HIS A 99 21.52 -6.88 -6.49
N GLY A 100 20.72 -7.07 -7.53
CA GLY A 100 19.70 -8.10 -7.50
C GLY A 100 19.36 -8.63 -8.86
N TRP A 101 18.84 -9.85 -8.83
CA TRP A 101 18.56 -10.67 -9.97
C TRP A 101 17.12 -11.16 -9.89
N ASP A 102 16.49 -11.37 -11.04
CA ASP A 102 15.13 -11.89 -11.14
C ASP A 102 15.01 -13.10 -12.07
N GLY A 103 13.81 -13.69 -12.09
CA GLY A 103 13.49 -14.88 -12.87
C GLY A 103 13.75 -14.77 -14.37
N ARG A 104 13.78 -13.55 -14.92
CA ARG A 104 14.06 -13.27 -16.33
C ARG A 104 15.56 -13.14 -16.62
N GLY A 105 16.40 -13.27 -15.61
CA GLY A 105 17.84 -13.01 -15.70
C GLY A 105 18.18 -11.52 -15.75
N SER A 106 17.26 -10.65 -15.34
CA SER A 106 17.53 -9.21 -15.26
C SER A 106 18.46 -8.95 -14.07
N LEU A 107 19.49 -8.12 -14.24
CA LEU A 107 20.35 -7.65 -13.16
C LEU A 107 20.15 -6.15 -12.98
N ARG A 108 19.91 -5.74 -11.72
CA ARG A 108 19.94 -4.34 -11.29
C ARG A 108 21.06 -4.15 -10.29
N SER A 109 21.92 -3.14 -10.50
CA SER A 109 22.98 -2.76 -9.57
C SER A 109 22.87 -1.29 -9.19
N ILE A 110 23.28 -0.96 -7.96
CA ILE A 110 23.22 0.40 -7.43
C ILE A 110 24.61 0.80 -6.96
N GLU A 111 25.10 1.90 -7.52
CA GLU A 111 26.30 2.58 -7.04
C GLU A 111 25.92 3.61 -6.00
N TYR A 112 26.70 3.68 -4.92
CA TYR A 112 26.51 4.65 -3.84
C TYR A 112 27.70 5.61 -3.74
N ASP A 113 27.46 6.79 -3.20
CA ASP A 113 28.53 7.69 -2.78
C ASP A 113 29.11 7.30 -1.40
N LYS A 114 30.07 8.09 -0.91
CA LYS A 114 30.72 7.84 0.40
C LYS A 114 29.78 8.00 1.60
N GLN A 115 28.61 8.59 1.42
CA GLN A 115 27.57 8.74 2.44
C GLN A 115 26.46 7.69 2.25
N LEU A 116 26.67 6.68 1.42
CA LEU A 116 25.70 5.63 1.10
C LEU A 116 24.41 6.16 0.46
N ARG A 117 24.50 7.29 -0.26
CA ARG A 117 23.38 7.79 -1.07
C ARG A 117 23.49 7.22 -2.49
N PRO A 118 22.38 6.77 -3.12
CA PRO A 118 22.40 6.26 -4.48
C PRO A 118 22.97 7.30 -5.45
N LYS A 119 23.91 6.90 -6.30
CA LYS A 119 24.58 7.75 -7.29
C LYS A 119 24.17 7.37 -8.72
N ALA A 120 24.07 6.08 -8.99
CA ALA A 120 23.63 5.56 -10.28
C ALA A 120 22.99 4.18 -10.11
N VAL A 121 22.03 3.86 -10.99
CA VAL A 121 21.41 2.55 -11.10
C VAL A 121 21.69 2.01 -12.49
N PHE A 122 22.17 0.78 -12.56
CA PHE A 122 22.41 0.09 -13.83
C PHE A 122 21.49 -1.12 -13.96
N GLU A 123 21.01 -1.35 -15.16
CA GLU A 123 20.09 -2.45 -15.49
C GLU A 123 20.52 -3.13 -16.79
N HIS A 124 20.43 -4.45 -16.85
CA HIS A 124 20.50 -5.20 -18.10
C HIS A 124 19.74 -6.51 -18.05
N ALA A 125 19.34 -6.99 -19.22
CA ALA A 125 18.76 -8.30 -19.42
C ALA A 125 19.88 -9.33 -19.72
N GLY A 126 19.98 -10.39 -18.94
CA GLY A 126 20.91 -11.50 -19.18
C GLY A 126 22.35 -11.03 -19.38
N ASP A 127 23.01 -11.50 -20.44
CA ASP A 127 24.42 -11.18 -20.76
C ASP A 127 24.61 -9.83 -21.49
N GLY A 128 23.56 -9.01 -21.58
CA GLY A 128 23.63 -7.68 -22.20
C GLY A 128 24.53 -6.71 -21.42
N ALA A 129 25.01 -5.66 -22.09
CA ALA A 129 25.78 -4.60 -21.44
C ALA A 129 24.90 -3.83 -20.42
N PRO A 130 25.43 -3.50 -19.23
CA PRO A 130 24.72 -2.70 -18.24
C PRO A 130 24.43 -1.29 -18.78
N LEU A 131 23.15 -0.92 -18.82
CA LEU A 131 22.71 0.43 -19.18
C LEU A 131 22.48 1.23 -17.90
N CYS A 132 22.95 2.48 -17.87
CA CYS A 132 22.70 3.36 -16.73
C CYS A 132 21.27 3.91 -16.79
N ALA A 133 20.33 3.21 -16.15
CA ALA A 133 18.91 3.56 -16.13
C ALA A 133 18.60 4.80 -15.26
N GLU A 134 19.40 5.06 -14.22
CA GLU A 134 19.23 6.25 -13.37
C GLU A 134 20.55 6.88 -12.93
N ARG A 135 20.54 8.21 -12.74
CA ARG A 135 21.62 8.96 -12.09
C ARG A 135 21.10 10.02 -11.14
N TYR A 136 21.82 10.19 -10.04
CA TYR A 136 21.47 11.09 -8.95
C TYR A 136 22.56 12.15 -8.79
N ALA A 137 22.15 13.39 -8.54
CA ALA A 137 23.05 14.46 -8.12
C ALA A 137 22.50 15.18 -6.89
N TYR A 138 23.33 15.29 -5.86
CA TYR A 138 22.99 15.92 -4.59
C TYR A 138 23.68 17.26 -4.46
N ALA A 139 23.02 18.20 -3.80
CA ALA A 139 23.58 19.51 -3.51
C ALA A 139 24.65 19.44 -2.40
N GLY A 140 25.70 20.25 -2.58
CA GLY A 140 26.71 20.48 -1.55
C GLY A 140 26.21 21.44 -0.46
N SER A 141 27.12 21.83 0.43
CA SER A 141 26.84 22.75 1.54
C SER A 141 27.19 24.21 1.25
N ASP A 142 27.47 24.56 -0.02
CA ASP A 142 27.82 25.91 -0.42
C ASP A 142 26.64 26.90 -0.24
N PRO A 143 26.88 28.19 0.04
CA PRO A 143 25.82 29.19 0.18
C PRO A 143 24.81 29.22 -0.98
N THR A 144 25.22 28.90 -2.20
CA THR A 144 24.32 28.81 -3.38
C THR A 144 23.20 27.79 -3.21
N PHE A 145 23.47 26.65 -2.56
CA PHE A 145 22.49 25.63 -2.23
C PHE A 145 21.74 25.94 -0.93
N ALA A 146 22.42 26.54 0.05
CA ALA A 146 21.83 26.88 1.35
C ALA A 146 20.65 27.86 1.22
N VAL A 147 20.76 28.89 0.36
CA VAL A 147 19.68 29.87 0.15
C VAL A 147 18.41 29.27 -0.47
N ARG A 148 18.48 28.03 -1.00
CA ARG A 148 17.35 27.28 -1.57
C ARG A 148 16.95 26.07 -0.74
N ASN A 149 17.52 25.92 0.46
CA ASN A 149 17.36 24.77 1.35
C ASN A 149 17.74 23.42 0.68
N GLN A 150 18.75 23.43 -0.20
CA GLN A 150 19.15 22.25 -0.97
C GLN A 150 20.29 21.45 -0.33
N CYS A 151 20.94 21.95 0.73
CA CYS A 151 22.12 21.28 1.30
C CYS A 151 21.85 19.80 1.63
N GLY A 152 22.57 18.88 0.97
CA GLY A 152 22.42 17.44 1.14
C GLY A 152 21.23 16.81 0.40
N GLN A 153 20.33 17.61 -0.17
CA GLN A 153 19.14 17.18 -0.90
C GLN A 153 19.49 16.69 -2.31
N LEU A 154 18.64 15.82 -2.85
CA LEU A 154 18.65 15.46 -4.27
C LEU A 154 18.20 16.66 -5.10
N ILE A 155 19.03 17.13 -6.04
CA ILE A 155 18.73 18.31 -6.87
C ILE A 155 18.51 17.97 -8.34
N ARG A 156 18.97 16.81 -8.78
CA ARG A 156 18.73 16.28 -10.13
C ARG A 156 18.63 14.76 -10.07
N HIS A 157 17.59 14.24 -10.68
CA HIS A 157 17.35 12.82 -10.89
C HIS A 157 17.11 12.58 -12.37
N ASP A 158 18.07 11.93 -13.01
CA ASP A 158 17.90 11.39 -14.37
C ASP A 158 17.32 9.98 -14.21
N ASP A 159 16.08 9.76 -14.65
CA ASP A 159 15.29 8.55 -14.45
C ASP A 159 14.91 7.89 -15.80
N PRO A 160 14.18 6.76 -15.84
CA PRO A 160 13.82 6.11 -17.11
C PRO A 160 12.88 6.90 -18.02
N ALA A 161 12.32 8.02 -17.57
CA ALA A 161 11.40 8.86 -18.33
C ALA A 161 12.02 10.21 -18.76
N GLY A 162 13.12 10.63 -18.13
CA GLY A 162 13.82 11.87 -18.43
C GLY A 162 14.57 12.42 -17.24
N THR A 163 14.57 13.74 -17.06
CA THR A 163 15.25 14.41 -15.96
C THR A 163 14.26 15.19 -15.13
N GLN A 164 14.31 14.99 -13.82
CA GLN A 164 13.63 15.81 -12.81
C GLN A 164 14.65 16.64 -12.05
N LEU A 165 14.37 17.93 -11.88
CA LEU A 165 15.16 18.86 -11.10
C LEU A 165 14.37 19.33 -9.89
N PHE A 166 15.03 19.40 -8.73
CA PHE A 166 14.47 19.91 -7.49
C PHE A 166 15.17 21.22 -7.15
N GLU A 167 14.57 22.33 -7.61
CA GLU A 167 15.24 23.63 -7.69
C GLU A 167 15.19 24.42 -6.38
N GLN A 168 14.16 24.20 -5.57
CA GLN A 168 13.99 24.89 -4.29
C GLN A 168 13.16 24.06 -3.31
N PHE A 169 13.56 24.08 -2.04
CA PHE A 169 12.84 23.47 -0.92
C PHE A 169 12.34 24.53 0.07
N GLY A 170 11.22 24.24 0.73
CA GLY A 170 10.66 25.03 1.82
C GLY A 170 11.46 24.86 3.11
N LEU A 171 11.18 25.70 4.10
CA LEU A 171 11.86 25.62 5.41
C LEU A 171 11.58 24.30 6.12
N THR A 172 10.43 23.69 5.86
CA THR A 172 10.03 22.38 6.42
C THR A 172 10.45 21.20 5.54
N GLY A 173 11.21 21.43 4.46
CA GLY A 173 11.71 20.39 3.57
C GLY A 173 10.80 20.04 2.38
N GLY A 174 9.58 20.56 2.31
CA GLY A 174 8.69 20.35 1.16
C GLY A 174 9.24 20.96 -0.14
N ILE A 175 9.06 20.28 -1.28
CA ILE A 175 9.54 20.79 -2.59
C ILE A 175 8.71 22.01 -3.00
N ARG A 176 9.36 23.16 -3.16
CA ARG A 176 8.72 24.40 -3.61
C ARG A 176 8.72 24.56 -5.11
N THR A 177 9.78 24.13 -5.77
CA THR A 177 9.91 24.23 -7.24
C THR A 177 10.57 22.97 -7.75
N GLN A 178 9.93 22.32 -8.71
CA GLN A 178 10.49 21.19 -9.44
C GLN A 178 10.17 21.31 -10.92
N SER A 179 11.07 20.82 -11.75
CA SER A 179 10.92 20.84 -13.20
C SER A 179 11.23 19.46 -13.80
N ARG A 180 10.51 19.11 -14.87
CA ARG A 180 10.72 17.85 -15.61
C ARG A 180 10.96 18.10 -17.09
N ARG A 181 11.94 17.41 -17.66
CA ARG A 181 12.14 17.24 -19.11
C ARG A 181 12.04 15.77 -19.45
N PHE A 182 11.37 15.44 -20.55
CA PHE A 182 11.19 14.06 -21.00
C PHE A 182 12.31 13.64 -21.96
N LEU A 183 12.53 12.34 -22.11
CA LEU A 183 13.41 11.76 -23.13
C LEU A 183 12.84 11.97 -24.54
N CYS A 184 13.72 12.14 -25.53
CA CYS A 184 13.36 12.21 -26.95
C CYS A 184 12.80 10.89 -27.51
N SER A 185 13.02 9.77 -26.81
CA SER A 185 12.66 8.45 -27.30
C SER A 185 12.04 7.59 -26.19
N PHE A 186 11.31 6.57 -26.60
CA PHE A 186 10.81 5.52 -25.73
C PHE A 186 11.85 4.39 -25.51
N ASP A 187 13.13 4.56 -25.85
CA ASP A 187 14.12 3.55 -25.48
C ASP A 187 14.60 3.73 -24.04
N SER A 188 15.05 2.64 -23.42
CA SER A 188 15.65 2.72 -22.08
C SER A 188 16.90 3.59 -22.17
N PRO A 189 17.04 4.63 -21.32
CA PRO A 189 18.19 5.50 -21.38
C PRO A 189 19.45 4.78 -20.88
N ASP A 190 20.59 5.15 -21.45
CA ASP A 190 21.91 4.90 -20.87
C ASP A 190 22.52 6.25 -20.51
N TRP A 191 22.27 6.71 -19.28
CA TRP A 191 22.67 8.03 -18.85
C TRP A 191 24.20 8.16 -18.82
N PRO A 192 24.80 9.05 -19.65
CA PRO A 192 26.24 9.26 -19.63
C PRO A 192 26.67 10.00 -18.35
N VAL A 193 27.96 9.92 -18.00
CA VAL A 193 28.48 10.61 -16.80
C VAL A 193 28.44 12.13 -16.96
N SER A 194 28.73 12.66 -18.15
CA SER A 194 28.74 14.10 -18.41
C SER A 194 27.34 14.68 -18.49
N LEU A 195 27.05 15.75 -17.73
CA LEU A 195 25.77 16.46 -17.78
C LEU A 195 25.42 16.96 -19.19
N SER A 196 26.41 17.47 -19.94
CA SER A 196 26.18 17.97 -21.30
C SER A 196 25.71 16.89 -22.27
N GLU A 197 26.15 15.64 -22.08
CA GLU A 197 25.72 14.52 -22.90
C GLU A 197 24.37 13.98 -22.45
N ARG A 198 24.05 14.05 -21.15
CA ARG A 198 22.70 13.69 -20.64
C ARG A 198 21.65 14.60 -21.24
N ASP A 199 21.91 15.89 -21.26
CA ASP A 199 20.93 16.88 -21.73
C ASP A 199 20.62 16.74 -23.24
N LYS A 200 21.46 16.04 -24.02
CA LYS A 200 21.19 15.70 -25.43
C LYS A 200 20.17 14.58 -25.61
N LEU A 201 19.92 13.78 -24.57
CA LEU A 201 18.89 12.72 -24.60
C LEU A 201 17.48 13.28 -24.33
N LEU A 202 17.39 14.51 -23.83
CA LEU A 202 16.16 15.18 -23.44
C LEU A 202 15.58 15.99 -24.60
N GLU A 203 14.25 16.08 -24.64
CA GLU A 203 13.55 16.91 -25.62
C GLU A 203 13.99 18.38 -25.50
N ASP A 204 14.14 19.08 -26.64
CA ASP A 204 14.45 20.52 -26.70
C ASP A 204 13.33 21.43 -26.15
N ALA A 205 12.21 20.85 -25.72
CA ALA A 205 11.12 21.57 -25.08
C ALA A 205 11.53 22.20 -23.74
N HIS A 206 10.85 23.28 -23.38
CA HIS A 206 11.00 23.92 -22.07
C HIS A 206 10.63 22.93 -20.96
N ALA A 207 11.37 22.98 -19.85
CA ALA A 207 11.09 22.13 -18.70
C ALA A 207 9.71 22.44 -18.10
N ALA A 208 8.91 21.39 -17.91
CA ALA A 208 7.60 21.48 -17.27
C ALA A 208 7.80 21.76 -15.77
N THR A 209 7.61 23.02 -15.35
CA THR A 209 7.95 23.49 -14.01
C THR A 209 6.70 23.66 -13.15
N SER A 210 6.64 22.94 -12.04
CA SER A 210 5.56 23.06 -11.05
C SER A 210 6.07 23.70 -9.76
N CYS A 211 5.22 24.49 -9.11
CA CYS A 211 5.54 25.15 -7.86
C CYS A 211 4.51 24.83 -6.78
N THR A 212 4.96 24.61 -5.55
CA THR A 212 4.10 24.37 -4.39
C THR A 212 4.42 25.38 -3.30
N ARG A 213 3.39 25.89 -2.63
CA ARG A 213 3.53 26.70 -1.42
C ARG A 213 2.88 26.00 -0.25
N PHE A 214 3.59 26.09 0.87
CA PHE A 214 3.20 25.47 2.12
C PHE A 214 2.95 26.54 3.17
N ASN A 215 2.07 26.26 4.12
CA ASN A 215 1.98 27.00 5.36
C ASN A 215 3.07 26.53 6.36
N PRO A 216 3.19 27.15 7.55
CA PRO A 216 4.18 26.76 8.55
C PRO A 216 4.03 25.33 9.10
N LEU A 217 2.88 24.68 8.92
CA LEU A 217 2.62 23.29 9.31
C LEU A 217 2.94 22.28 8.19
N SER A 218 3.52 22.74 7.07
CA SER A 218 3.80 21.96 5.87
C SER A 218 2.56 21.52 5.08
N GLU A 219 1.40 22.12 5.36
CA GLU A 219 0.20 21.87 4.56
C GLU A 219 0.26 22.70 3.28
N ILE A 220 -0.21 22.13 2.18
CA ILE A 220 -0.25 22.79 0.87
C ILE A 220 -1.35 23.86 0.89
N ILE A 221 -1.00 25.09 0.52
CA ILE A 221 -1.94 26.21 0.38
C ILE A 221 -2.10 26.65 -1.07
N GLU A 222 -1.12 26.35 -1.92
CA GLU A 222 -1.15 26.66 -3.33
C GLU A 222 -0.27 25.71 -4.14
N GLN A 223 -0.77 25.31 -5.30
CA GLN A 223 0.00 24.59 -6.32
C GLN A 223 -0.15 25.29 -7.67
N ILE A 224 0.96 25.43 -8.37
CA ILE A 224 1.04 26.00 -9.71
C ILE A 224 1.55 24.90 -10.63
N ASP A 225 0.76 24.51 -11.61
CA ASP A 225 1.17 23.48 -12.56
C ASP A 225 2.13 24.01 -13.64
N ALA A 226 2.59 23.12 -14.52
CA ALA A 226 3.53 23.44 -15.59
C ALA A 226 3.00 24.41 -16.67
N ARG A 227 1.71 24.72 -16.65
CA ARG A 227 1.04 25.67 -17.55
C ARG A 227 0.52 26.90 -16.81
N GLU A 228 0.97 27.09 -15.56
CA GLU A 228 0.68 28.23 -14.69
C GLU A 228 -0.79 28.33 -14.24
N HIS A 229 -1.56 27.23 -14.25
CA HIS A 229 -2.83 27.20 -13.54
C HIS A 229 -2.57 27.02 -12.04
N ARG A 230 -3.32 27.76 -11.21
CA ARG A 230 -3.12 27.80 -9.76
C ARG A 230 -4.27 27.13 -9.06
N GLN A 231 -3.98 26.10 -8.28
CA GLN A 231 -4.91 25.50 -7.32
C GLN A 231 -4.67 26.15 -5.96
N LEU A 232 -5.76 26.54 -5.29
CA LEU A 232 -5.76 27.26 -4.03
C LEU A 232 -6.48 26.43 -2.99
N PHE A 233 -5.85 26.22 -1.84
CA PHE A 233 -6.39 25.43 -0.75
C PHE A 233 -6.51 26.29 0.50
N SER A 234 -7.64 26.19 1.19
CA SER A 234 -7.81 26.80 2.51
C SER A 234 -8.22 25.75 3.52
N GLN A 235 -7.71 25.89 4.73
CA GLN A 235 -7.99 25.00 5.84
C GLN A 235 -8.93 25.64 6.86
N THR A 236 -9.59 24.79 7.64
CA THR A 236 -10.31 25.16 8.86
C THR A 236 -9.31 25.45 9.98
N VAL A 237 -9.81 25.93 11.13
CA VAL A 237 -8.95 26.25 12.30
C VAL A 237 -8.24 25.01 12.87
N ASP A 238 -8.81 23.83 12.63
CA ASP A 238 -8.33 22.51 13.03
C ASP A 238 -7.59 21.76 11.90
N GLY A 239 -7.25 22.43 10.79
CA GLY A 239 -6.38 21.90 9.74
C GLY A 239 -7.08 21.04 8.67
N GLN A 240 -8.41 20.91 8.72
CA GLN A 240 -9.17 20.19 7.70
C GLN A 240 -9.41 21.06 6.46
N LEU A 241 -9.69 20.45 5.30
CA LEU A 241 -9.93 21.19 4.07
C LEU A 241 -11.25 21.97 4.14
N ARG A 242 -11.21 23.28 3.91
CA ARG A 242 -12.40 24.15 3.96
C ARG A 242 -12.93 24.50 2.57
N GLU A 243 -12.02 24.84 1.67
CA GLU A 243 -12.34 25.33 0.32
C GLU A 243 -11.19 25.00 -0.63
N VAL A 244 -11.55 24.65 -1.87
CA VAL A 244 -10.61 24.50 -2.99
C VAL A 244 -11.03 25.42 -4.12
N GLY A 245 -10.09 26.23 -4.60
CA GLY A 245 -10.26 27.10 -5.76
C GLY A 245 -9.30 26.75 -6.90
N LEU A 246 -9.69 27.11 -8.11
CA LEU A 246 -8.86 27.02 -9.30
C LEU A 246 -8.83 28.37 -10.03
N GLN A 247 -7.63 28.83 -10.33
CA GLN A 247 -7.38 29.96 -11.19
C GLN A 247 -6.66 29.47 -12.45
N LEU A 248 -7.36 29.45 -13.59
CA LEU A 248 -6.71 29.21 -14.87
C LEU A 248 -5.78 30.38 -15.23
N LYS A 249 -4.72 30.12 -15.99
CA LYS A 249 -3.80 31.16 -16.45
C LYS A 249 -4.58 32.30 -17.14
N GLY A 250 -4.36 33.54 -16.67
CA GLY A 250 -5.04 34.73 -17.20
C GLY A 250 -6.51 34.91 -16.79
N SER A 251 -7.07 34.02 -15.96
CA SER A 251 -8.45 34.09 -15.48
C SER A 251 -8.55 34.50 -14.00
N ALA A 252 -9.77 34.85 -13.56
CA ALA A 252 -10.08 35.03 -12.15
C ALA A 252 -10.20 33.67 -11.43
N PRO A 253 -9.85 33.57 -10.13
CA PRO A 253 -10.05 32.35 -9.36
C PRO A 253 -11.54 32.01 -9.24
N LYS A 254 -11.86 30.72 -9.34
CA LYS A 254 -13.20 30.15 -9.13
C LYS A 254 -13.15 29.11 -8.01
N THR A 255 -14.09 29.16 -7.08
CA THR A 255 -14.25 28.12 -6.06
C THR A 255 -14.84 26.86 -6.70
N LEU A 256 -14.20 25.71 -6.50
CA LEU A 256 -14.63 24.40 -7.00
C LEU A 256 -15.37 23.58 -5.94
N VAL A 257 -14.99 23.72 -4.67
CA VAL A 257 -15.76 23.19 -3.54
C VAL A 257 -15.57 24.12 -2.36
N GLY A 258 -16.62 24.31 -1.58
CA GLY A 258 -16.58 25.08 -0.35
C GLY A 258 -17.62 24.60 0.66
N ALA A 259 -17.62 25.26 1.81
CA ALA A 259 -18.53 24.96 2.92
C ALA A 259 -18.52 23.47 3.34
N ILE A 260 -17.33 22.86 3.36
CA ILE A 260 -17.16 21.49 3.82
C ILE A 260 -17.38 21.44 5.33
N GLN A 261 -18.21 20.51 5.79
CA GLN A 261 -18.54 20.28 7.20
C GLN A 261 -18.13 18.87 7.59
N TYR A 262 -17.54 18.74 8.76
CA TYR A 262 -17.04 17.49 9.30
C TYR A 262 -17.73 17.14 10.62
N ASP A 263 -17.81 15.85 10.92
CA ASP A 263 -18.18 15.37 12.25
C ASP A 263 -16.96 15.36 13.21
N ALA A 264 -17.18 14.94 14.46
CA ALA A 264 -16.13 14.89 15.46
C ALA A 264 -15.09 13.77 15.23
N GLN A 265 -15.37 12.84 14.31
CA GLN A 265 -14.45 11.77 13.91
C GLN A 265 -13.63 12.16 12.68
N GLY A 266 -13.97 13.28 12.03
CA GLY A 266 -13.31 13.79 10.84
C GLY A 266 -14.00 13.40 9.54
N HIS A 267 -15.13 12.69 9.58
CA HIS A 267 -15.88 12.34 8.37
C HIS A 267 -16.56 13.57 7.79
N THR A 268 -16.59 13.69 6.47
CA THR A 268 -17.31 14.76 5.78
C THR A 268 -18.81 14.52 5.86
N LEU A 269 -19.56 15.40 6.54
CA LEU A 269 -21.02 15.37 6.61
C LEU A 269 -21.67 16.03 5.39
N ARG A 270 -21.08 17.13 4.92
CA ARG A 270 -21.66 17.96 3.87
C ARG A 270 -20.57 18.71 3.09
N GLU A 271 -20.72 18.79 1.78
CA GLU A 271 -19.88 19.63 0.92
C GLU A 271 -20.73 20.30 -0.18
N THR A 272 -20.36 21.53 -0.56
CA THR A 272 -21.04 22.26 -1.65
C THR A 272 -20.06 22.48 -2.79
N ALA A 273 -20.33 21.87 -3.94
CA ALA A 273 -19.54 22.07 -5.15
C ALA A 273 -19.78 23.49 -5.73
N GLY A 274 -18.80 23.98 -6.49
CA GLY A 274 -18.83 25.32 -7.11
C GLY A 274 -19.95 25.50 -8.14
N ASN A 275 -20.54 24.41 -8.63
CA ASN A 275 -21.74 24.42 -9.47
C ASN A 275 -23.06 24.44 -8.68
N GLY A 276 -23.01 24.57 -7.34
CA GLY A 276 -24.16 24.62 -6.45
C GLY A 276 -24.75 23.27 -6.07
N VAL A 277 -24.15 22.16 -6.50
CA VAL A 277 -24.56 20.81 -6.09
C VAL A 277 -24.10 20.57 -4.66
N LEU A 278 -25.05 20.14 -3.84
CA LEU A 278 -24.84 19.78 -2.46
C LEU A 278 -24.74 18.26 -2.32
N THR A 279 -23.66 17.80 -1.70
CA THR A 279 -23.52 16.40 -1.31
C THR A 279 -23.62 16.29 0.21
N THR A 280 -24.49 15.40 0.69
CA THR A 280 -24.66 15.07 2.11
C THR A 280 -24.33 13.60 2.32
N PHE A 281 -23.62 13.30 3.40
CA PHE A 281 -23.20 11.96 3.78
C PHE A 281 -23.77 11.64 5.15
N ASP A 282 -24.48 10.52 5.25
CA ASP A 282 -25.00 10.02 6.51
C ASP A 282 -24.24 8.75 6.90
N TYR A 283 -23.77 8.72 8.15
CA TYR A 283 -23.01 7.61 8.72
C TYR A 283 -23.81 6.94 9.84
N ALA A 284 -23.70 5.63 9.95
CA ALA A 284 -24.26 4.86 11.06
C ALA A 284 -23.57 5.24 12.37
N ALA A 285 -24.36 5.50 13.41
CA ALA A 285 -23.84 5.96 14.70
C ALA A 285 -23.08 4.86 15.46
N GLU A 286 -23.38 3.60 15.16
CA GLU A 286 -22.85 2.44 15.87
C GLU A 286 -21.44 2.07 15.43
N ASP A 287 -21.12 2.21 14.13
CA ASP A 287 -19.88 1.72 13.52
C ASP A 287 -19.22 2.70 12.55
N GLY A 288 -19.81 3.88 12.31
CA GLY A 288 -19.27 4.92 11.44
C GLY A 288 -19.35 4.62 9.94
N ARG A 289 -20.11 3.59 9.52
CA ARG A 289 -20.23 3.22 8.10
C ARG A 289 -21.13 4.19 7.34
N LEU A 290 -20.77 4.51 6.09
CA LEU A 290 -21.59 5.36 5.22
C LEU A 290 -22.89 4.65 4.85
N ILE A 291 -24.04 5.13 5.29
CA ILE A 291 -25.36 4.52 5.02
C ILE A 291 -26.14 5.25 3.92
N SER A 292 -25.88 6.55 3.71
CA SER A 292 -26.48 7.30 2.61
C SER A 292 -25.51 8.34 2.04
N LEU A 293 -25.55 8.50 0.72
CA LEU A 293 -24.88 9.55 -0.03
C LEU A 293 -25.91 10.23 -0.93
N LEU A 294 -26.30 11.45 -0.56
CA LEU A 294 -27.35 12.22 -1.22
C LEU A 294 -26.76 13.42 -1.96
N ARG A 295 -27.14 13.58 -3.23
CA ARG A 295 -26.72 14.68 -4.11
C ARG A 295 -27.92 15.48 -4.59
N GLN A 296 -27.92 16.77 -4.33
CA GLN A 296 -29.05 17.65 -4.62
C GLN A 296 -28.60 18.96 -5.26
N ARG A 297 -29.42 19.50 -6.17
CA ARG A 297 -29.27 20.84 -6.73
C ARG A 297 -30.58 21.60 -6.51
N GLY A 298 -30.58 22.52 -5.55
CA GLY A 298 -31.83 23.13 -5.09
C GLY A 298 -32.78 22.05 -4.54
N ASN A 299 -33.94 21.89 -5.17
CA ASN A 299 -34.91 20.84 -4.82
C ASN A 299 -34.77 19.56 -5.67
N ASP A 300 -33.92 19.57 -6.71
CA ASP A 300 -33.73 18.43 -7.59
C ASP A 300 -32.78 17.43 -6.93
N ILE A 301 -33.23 16.18 -6.75
CA ILE A 301 -32.36 15.08 -6.33
C ILE A 301 -31.68 14.51 -7.56
N LEU A 302 -30.35 14.58 -7.61
CA LEU A 302 -29.55 14.05 -8.71
C LEU A 302 -29.16 12.59 -8.47
N GLN A 303 -28.93 12.20 -7.22
CA GLN A 303 -28.59 10.84 -6.81
C GLN A 303 -28.86 10.64 -5.31
N ASP A 304 -29.33 9.47 -4.91
CA ASP A 304 -29.52 9.09 -3.50
C ASP A 304 -29.07 7.64 -3.32
N LEU A 305 -27.77 7.44 -3.07
CA LEU A 305 -27.20 6.11 -2.85
C LEU A 305 -27.42 5.67 -1.40
N ARG A 306 -28.04 4.52 -1.20
CA ARG A 306 -28.32 3.93 0.11
C ARG A 306 -27.65 2.57 0.23
N TYR A 307 -26.94 2.38 1.34
CA TYR A 307 -26.11 1.21 1.59
C TYR A 307 -26.72 0.35 2.70
N ALA A 308 -26.74 -0.96 2.46
CA ALA A 308 -27.04 -1.94 3.50
C ALA A 308 -25.82 -2.83 3.69
N TYR A 309 -25.51 -3.14 4.94
CA TYR A 309 -24.34 -3.93 5.32
C TYR A 309 -24.75 -5.18 6.09
N ASP A 310 -23.92 -6.21 6.03
CA ASP A 310 -23.93 -7.27 7.02
C ASP A 310 -23.16 -6.84 8.30
N PRO A 311 -23.18 -7.64 9.39
CA PRO A 311 -22.50 -7.26 10.63
C PRO A 311 -20.99 -7.03 10.48
N VAL A 312 -20.31 -7.75 9.58
CA VAL A 312 -18.85 -7.60 9.37
C VAL A 312 -18.50 -6.42 8.46
N GLY A 313 -19.48 -5.90 7.73
CA GLY A 313 -19.39 -4.68 6.92
C GLY A 313 -19.34 -4.94 5.43
N ASN A 314 -19.69 -6.13 4.95
CA ASN A 314 -19.86 -6.38 3.53
C ASN A 314 -21.11 -5.66 3.03
N VAL A 315 -21.02 -5.03 1.86
CA VAL A 315 -22.15 -4.33 1.23
C VAL A 315 -23.16 -5.34 0.68
N LEU A 316 -24.34 -5.44 1.30
CA LEU A 316 -25.43 -6.33 0.86
C LEU A 316 -26.28 -5.73 -0.26
N SER A 317 -26.44 -4.41 -0.28
CA SER A 317 -27.12 -3.72 -1.37
C SER A 317 -26.71 -2.27 -1.49
N VAL A 318 -26.79 -1.76 -2.73
CA VAL A 318 -26.70 -0.35 -3.07
C VAL A 318 -27.95 0.02 -3.86
N GLU A 319 -28.78 0.90 -3.32
CA GLU A 319 -29.98 1.44 -3.98
C GLU A 319 -29.74 2.89 -4.38
N ASP A 320 -30.05 3.25 -5.63
CA ASP A 320 -30.16 4.66 -6.03
C ASP A 320 -31.64 5.10 -5.98
N ALA A 321 -32.06 5.60 -4.82
CA ALA A 321 -33.43 5.97 -4.53
C ALA A 321 -33.90 7.23 -5.31
N ALA A 322 -32.99 7.91 -6.02
CA ALA A 322 -33.35 9.00 -6.93
C ALA A 322 -33.94 8.49 -8.25
N LEU A 323 -33.68 7.23 -8.63
CA LEU A 323 -34.14 6.66 -9.89
C LEU A 323 -35.53 6.02 -9.75
N PRO A 324 -36.42 6.18 -10.75
CA PRO A 324 -37.72 5.51 -10.75
C PRO A 324 -37.60 4.04 -11.13
N ILE A 325 -38.55 3.22 -10.65
CA ILE A 325 -38.74 1.85 -11.15
C ILE A 325 -39.08 1.90 -12.64
N ARG A 326 -38.43 1.07 -13.44
CA ARG A 326 -38.68 0.95 -14.88
C ARG A 326 -39.27 -0.41 -15.23
N TYR A 327 -39.93 -0.47 -16.38
CA TYR A 327 -40.47 -1.69 -16.94
C TYR A 327 -39.98 -1.85 -18.37
N PHE A 328 -39.32 -2.97 -18.66
CA PHE A 328 -38.86 -3.30 -20.01
C PHE A 328 -38.92 -4.82 -20.21
N ALA A 329 -39.33 -5.27 -21.40
CA ALA A 329 -39.43 -6.69 -21.76
C ALA A 329 -40.12 -7.57 -20.68
N ASN A 330 -41.24 -7.08 -20.12
CA ASN A 330 -42.00 -7.72 -19.03
C ASN A 330 -41.22 -7.94 -17.72
N GLN A 331 -40.12 -7.21 -17.51
CA GLN A 331 -39.37 -7.19 -16.25
C GLN A 331 -39.65 -5.90 -15.48
N ARG A 332 -39.77 -6.01 -14.16
CA ARG A 332 -39.70 -4.86 -13.23
C ARG A 332 -38.23 -4.64 -12.88
N ILE A 333 -37.74 -3.44 -13.12
CA ILE A 333 -36.34 -3.05 -12.94
C ILE A 333 -36.29 -2.03 -11.82
N GLU A 334 -35.76 -2.45 -10.69
CA GLU A 334 -35.54 -1.62 -9.51
C GLU A 334 -34.11 -1.07 -9.56
N PRO A 335 -33.87 0.19 -9.12
CA PRO A 335 -32.54 0.78 -9.09
C PRO A 335 -31.71 0.28 -7.90
N VAL A 336 -31.76 -1.03 -7.62
CA VAL A 336 -31.10 -1.69 -6.51
C VAL A 336 -30.18 -2.79 -7.01
N ASN A 337 -28.93 -2.72 -6.59
CA ASN A 337 -27.99 -3.81 -6.75
C ASN A 337 -27.94 -4.60 -5.44
N ARG A 338 -27.93 -5.95 -5.54
CA ARG A 338 -27.89 -6.83 -4.36
C ARG A 338 -26.75 -7.82 -4.49
N TYR A 339 -26.12 -8.12 -3.36
CA TYR A 339 -24.89 -8.89 -3.29
C TYR A 339 -24.95 -9.96 -2.23
N ARG A 340 -24.27 -11.09 -2.48
CA ARG A 340 -24.11 -12.18 -1.51
C ARG A 340 -22.66 -12.64 -1.50
N TYR A 341 -22.23 -13.07 -0.33
CA TYR A 341 -20.85 -13.46 -0.06
C TYR A 341 -20.77 -14.91 0.43
N ASP A 342 -19.62 -15.56 0.31
CA ASP A 342 -19.37 -16.81 1.05
C ASP A 342 -18.96 -16.52 2.51
N SER A 343 -18.66 -17.56 3.31
CA SER A 343 -18.19 -17.36 4.69
C SER A 343 -16.76 -16.81 4.81
N LEU A 344 -16.04 -16.62 3.70
CA LEU A 344 -14.74 -15.95 3.62
C LEU A 344 -14.87 -14.52 3.10
N ASP A 345 -16.10 -14.00 3.04
CA ASP A 345 -16.44 -12.66 2.56
C ASP A 345 -16.10 -12.42 1.07
N GLN A 346 -16.01 -13.48 0.26
CA GLN A 346 -15.83 -13.37 -1.20
C GLN A 346 -17.19 -13.21 -1.89
N LEU A 347 -17.30 -12.32 -2.87
CA LEU A 347 -18.55 -12.06 -3.59
C LEU A 347 -18.96 -13.26 -4.46
N ILE A 348 -20.06 -13.95 -4.14
CA ILE A 348 -20.52 -15.14 -4.89
C ILE A 348 -21.68 -14.85 -5.86
N GLU A 349 -22.46 -13.80 -5.60
CA GLU A 349 -23.61 -13.42 -6.42
C GLU A 349 -23.80 -11.90 -6.41
N ALA A 350 -24.08 -11.33 -7.58
CA ALA A 350 -24.46 -9.94 -7.74
C ALA A 350 -25.64 -9.82 -8.71
N THR A 351 -26.63 -9.02 -8.33
CA THR A 351 -27.78 -8.67 -9.19
C THR A 351 -27.86 -7.17 -9.35
N GLY A 352 -28.41 -6.73 -10.47
CA GLY A 352 -28.56 -5.33 -10.80
C GLY A 352 -29.24 -5.16 -12.16
N TRP A 353 -29.00 -4.02 -12.79
CA TRP A 353 -29.52 -3.70 -14.11
C TRP A 353 -28.40 -3.21 -15.05
N GLU A 354 -28.56 -3.47 -16.34
CA GLU A 354 -27.58 -3.14 -17.36
C GLU A 354 -28.23 -2.79 -18.69
N ALA A 355 -27.46 -2.21 -19.62
CA ALA A 355 -27.93 -1.95 -20.98
C ALA A 355 -28.19 -3.24 -21.76
N CYS A 356 -29.24 -3.28 -22.59
CA CYS A 356 -29.59 -4.44 -23.41
C CYS A 356 -28.63 -4.68 -24.59
N GLN A 357 -27.89 -3.66 -25.01
CA GLN A 357 -26.79 -3.80 -25.96
C GLN A 357 -25.47 -3.71 -25.19
N THR A 358 -24.39 -4.29 -25.75
CA THR A 358 -23.05 -4.12 -25.18
C THR A 358 -22.80 -2.64 -24.92
N SER A 359 -22.31 -2.33 -23.72
CA SER A 359 -22.23 -0.98 -23.13
C SER A 359 -21.39 0.02 -23.94
N LYS A 360 -21.91 0.40 -25.11
CA LYS A 360 -21.51 1.58 -25.87
C LYS A 360 -22.24 2.78 -25.28
N PHE A 361 -21.60 3.93 -25.39
CA PHE A 361 -22.21 5.19 -24.98
C PHE A 361 -23.59 5.35 -25.64
N SER A 362 -24.58 5.75 -24.85
CA SER A 362 -25.94 6.04 -25.31
C SER A 362 -26.31 7.49 -25.01
N LEU A 363 -27.13 8.10 -25.87
CA LEU A 363 -27.63 9.45 -25.60
C LEU A 363 -28.74 9.40 -24.57
N ILE A 364 -28.76 10.32 -23.60
CA ILE A 364 -29.85 10.41 -22.62
C ILE A 364 -31.20 10.70 -23.30
N ALA A 365 -31.17 11.44 -24.42
CA ALA A 365 -32.36 11.71 -25.24
C ALA A 365 -32.93 10.47 -25.93
N ASP A 366 -32.13 9.41 -26.10
CA ASP A 366 -32.51 8.11 -26.64
C ASP A 366 -31.96 7.00 -25.73
N PRO A 367 -32.55 6.84 -24.53
CA PRO A 367 -31.98 6.00 -23.50
C PRO A 367 -31.98 4.54 -23.97
N ALA A 368 -30.83 3.88 -23.85
CA ALA A 368 -30.72 2.46 -24.11
C ALA A 368 -31.76 1.68 -23.30
N ALA A 369 -32.37 0.69 -23.95
CA ALA A 369 -33.14 -0.32 -23.25
C ALA A 369 -32.28 -0.95 -22.15
N ILE A 370 -32.87 -1.17 -20.97
CA ILE A 370 -32.19 -1.79 -19.83
C ILE A 370 -32.93 -3.07 -19.42
N ALA A 371 -32.21 -4.02 -18.84
CA ALA A 371 -32.78 -5.23 -18.26
C ALA A 371 -32.03 -5.63 -16.99
N ASN A 372 -32.63 -6.52 -16.19
CA ASN A 372 -31.96 -7.06 -15.01
C ASN A 372 -30.86 -8.06 -15.43
N TYR A 373 -29.81 -8.14 -14.63
CA TYR A 373 -28.78 -9.17 -14.74
C TYR A 373 -28.55 -9.91 -13.43
N THR A 374 -27.95 -11.08 -13.52
CA THR A 374 -27.38 -11.83 -12.40
C THR A 374 -25.99 -12.34 -12.77
N GLN A 375 -25.00 -12.03 -11.96
CA GLN A 375 -23.64 -12.55 -12.04
C GLN A 375 -23.40 -13.50 -10.88
N THR A 376 -22.90 -14.71 -11.16
CA THR A 376 -22.43 -15.65 -10.15
C THR A 376 -20.95 -15.94 -10.35
N TYR A 377 -20.22 -15.99 -9.24
CA TYR A 377 -18.76 -16.06 -9.19
C TYR A 377 -18.33 -17.34 -8.49
N ARG A 378 -17.38 -18.07 -9.07
CA ARG A 378 -16.83 -19.28 -8.46
C ARG A 378 -15.32 -19.19 -8.32
N TYR A 379 -14.88 -19.56 -7.12
CA TYR A 379 -13.49 -19.49 -6.69
C TYR A 379 -12.92 -20.90 -6.46
N ASP A 380 -11.61 -21.04 -6.68
CA ASP A 380 -10.90 -22.21 -6.17
C ASP A 380 -10.48 -22.04 -4.69
N ARG A 381 -9.77 -23.03 -4.15
CA ARG A 381 -9.30 -23.00 -2.75
C ARG A 381 -8.22 -21.93 -2.47
N ALA A 382 -7.59 -21.38 -3.51
CA ALA A 382 -6.57 -20.33 -3.42
C ALA A 382 -7.15 -18.93 -3.69
N GLY A 383 -8.47 -18.82 -3.88
CA GLY A 383 -9.15 -17.55 -4.16
C GLY A 383 -8.97 -17.07 -5.60
N ASN A 384 -8.62 -17.95 -6.55
CA ASN A 384 -8.70 -17.61 -7.97
C ASN A 384 -10.16 -17.58 -8.40
N LEU A 385 -10.63 -16.45 -8.92
CA LEU A 385 -11.91 -16.42 -9.64
C LEU A 385 -11.75 -17.18 -10.95
N LEU A 386 -12.44 -18.32 -11.09
CA LEU A 386 -12.33 -19.22 -12.23
C LEU A 386 -13.55 -19.19 -13.15
N GLU A 387 -14.72 -18.86 -12.64
CA GLU A 387 -15.94 -18.84 -13.45
C GLU A 387 -16.79 -17.63 -13.06
N LEU A 388 -17.12 -16.82 -14.07
CA LEU A 388 -18.16 -15.80 -14.01
C LEU A 388 -19.28 -16.28 -14.93
N THR A 389 -20.44 -16.62 -14.37
CA THR A 389 -21.65 -16.84 -15.15
C THR A 389 -22.46 -15.55 -15.12
N HIS A 390 -22.77 -15.01 -16.30
CA HIS A 390 -23.58 -13.80 -16.43
C HIS A 390 -24.89 -14.16 -17.14
N ASN A 391 -26.00 -13.96 -16.44
CA ASN A 391 -27.35 -14.09 -16.97
C ASN A 391 -27.97 -12.69 -17.10
N GLY A 392 -27.94 -12.16 -18.31
CA GLY A 392 -28.37 -10.80 -18.65
C GLY A 392 -28.32 -10.61 -20.17
N PRO A 393 -28.73 -9.45 -20.68
CA PRO A 393 -28.60 -9.15 -22.10
C PRO A 393 -27.14 -9.02 -22.59
N GLN A 394 -26.19 -8.66 -21.73
CA GLN A 394 -24.77 -8.59 -22.11
C GLN A 394 -24.07 -9.94 -22.00
N ARG A 395 -22.91 -10.09 -22.64
CA ARG A 395 -22.12 -11.34 -22.65
C ARG A 395 -20.80 -11.15 -21.92
N HIS A 396 -20.88 -11.10 -20.59
CA HIS A 396 -19.70 -10.99 -19.70
C HIS A 396 -19.26 -12.32 -19.09
N GLY A 397 -19.99 -13.41 -19.37
CA GLY A 397 -19.64 -14.72 -18.84
C GLY A 397 -18.29 -15.18 -19.34
N GLN A 398 -17.47 -15.73 -18.45
CA GLN A 398 -16.15 -16.24 -18.78
C GLN A 398 -15.71 -17.36 -17.84
N ARG A 399 -14.81 -18.21 -18.34
CA ARG A 399 -14.17 -19.27 -17.57
C ARG A 399 -12.66 -19.18 -17.75
N LEU A 400 -11.93 -19.21 -16.64
CA LEU A 400 -10.48 -19.24 -16.55
C LEU A 400 -10.04 -20.60 -15.98
N LEU A 401 -8.84 -21.03 -16.36
CA LEU A 401 -8.16 -22.17 -15.76
C LEU A 401 -6.90 -21.69 -15.07
N ALA A 402 -6.73 -22.08 -13.80
CA ALA A 402 -5.51 -21.84 -13.04
C ALA A 402 -4.45 -22.90 -13.36
N ALA A 403 -3.18 -22.49 -13.39
CA ALA A 403 -2.07 -23.42 -13.48
C ALA A 403 -2.02 -24.35 -12.27
N LYS A 404 -1.57 -25.59 -12.50
CA LYS A 404 -1.56 -26.62 -11.46
C LYS A 404 -0.84 -26.18 -10.18
N HIS A 405 0.28 -25.47 -10.30
CA HIS A 405 1.15 -25.11 -9.17
C HIS A 405 1.34 -23.59 -8.97
N SER A 406 0.54 -22.73 -9.60
CA SER A 406 0.56 -21.28 -9.39
C SER A 406 -0.83 -20.66 -9.57
N ASN A 407 -1.00 -19.38 -9.25
CA ASN A 407 -2.26 -18.64 -9.37
C ASN A 407 -2.40 -17.92 -10.72
N ARG A 408 -1.47 -18.20 -11.65
CA ARG A 408 -1.54 -17.77 -13.05
C ARG A 408 -2.75 -18.43 -13.71
N CYS A 409 -3.57 -17.64 -14.39
CA CYS A 409 -4.77 -18.15 -15.06
C CYS A 409 -4.86 -17.66 -16.50
N LEU A 410 -5.39 -18.50 -17.38
CA LEU A 410 -5.72 -18.16 -18.77
C LEU A 410 -7.18 -18.51 -19.08
N PRO A 411 -7.82 -17.81 -20.03
CA PRO A 411 -9.21 -18.07 -20.38
C PRO A 411 -9.37 -19.35 -21.19
N VAL A 412 -10.49 -20.03 -20.98
CA VAL A 412 -10.99 -21.07 -21.89
C VAL A 412 -11.50 -20.37 -23.15
N ARG A 413 -10.96 -20.73 -24.32
CA ARG A 413 -11.31 -20.11 -25.61
C ARG A 413 -11.95 -21.13 -26.53
N ASP A 414 -13.10 -20.78 -27.11
CA ASP A 414 -13.83 -21.64 -28.05
C ASP A 414 -14.06 -23.07 -27.53
N GLY A 415 -14.25 -23.21 -26.20
CA GLY A 415 -14.43 -24.50 -25.52
C GLY A 415 -13.14 -25.29 -25.27
N LEU A 416 -11.98 -24.79 -25.70
CA LEU A 416 -10.67 -25.38 -25.46
C LEU A 416 -10.07 -24.83 -24.16
N GLU A 417 -9.80 -25.72 -23.22
CA GLU A 417 -9.10 -25.39 -21.98
C GLU A 417 -7.60 -25.27 -22.26
N PRO A 418 -6.92 -24.22 -21.76
CA PRO A 418 -5.48 -24.05 -21.96
C PRO A 418 -4.72 -25.16 -21.23
N GLY A 419 -3.74 -25.75 -21.90
CA GLY A 419 -2.83 -26.73 -21.29
C GLY A 419 -1.79 -26.07 -20.38
N GLU A 420 -1.03 -26.89 -19.64
CA GLU A 420 0.10 -26.39 -18.82
C GLU A 420 1.19 -25.71 -19.66
N GLU A 421 1.38 -26.14 -20.92
CA GLU A 421 2.30 -25.47 -21.83
C GLU A 421 1.79 -24.08 -22.25
N ASP A 422 0.49 -23.91 -22.48
CA ASP A 422 -0.12 -22.61 -22.76
C ASP A 422 0.03 -21.67 -21.56
N LEU A 423 -0.24 -22.17 -20.35
CA LEU A 423 -0.06 -21.43 -19.10
C LEU A 423 1.41 -21.04 -18.86
N ARG A 424 2.36 -21.92 -19.18
CA ARG A 424 3.79 -21.62 -19.10
C ARG A 424 4.20 -20.56 -20.11
N ASN A 425 3.68 -20.62 -21.34
CA ASN A 425 4.03 -19.71 -22.42
C ASN A 425 3.25 -18.38 -22.36
N GLY A 426 2.14 -18.34 -21.62
CA GLY A 426 1.31 -17.14 -21.45
C GLY A 426 1.88 -16.13 -20.46
N PHE A 427 2.89 -16.50 -19.67
CA PHE A 427 3.49 -15.63 -18.66
C PHE A 427 5.02 -15.67 -18.76
N ASP A 428 5.69 -14.57 -18.44
CA ASP A 428 7.15 -14.58 -18.30
C ASP A 428 7.61 -15.25 -17.00
N ALA A 429 8.92 -15.34 -16.81
CA ALA A 429 9.52 -15.96 -15.64
C ALA A 429 9.22 -15.20 -14.33
N ASN A 430 8.85 -13.91 -14.41
CA ASN A 430 8.42 -13.09 -13.28
C ASN A 430 6.90 -13.07 -13.08
N GLY A 431 6.14 -13.82 -13.89
CA GLY A 431 4.69 -13.93 -13.76
C GLY A 431 3.89 -12.84 -14.43
N ASN A 432 4.51 -12.03 -15.29
CA ASN A 432 3.77 -11.03 -16.06
C ASN A 432 3.06 -11.68 -17.25
N LEU A 433 1.79 -11.35 -17.47
CA LEU A 433 1.01 -11.88 -18.59
C LEU A 433 1.56 -11.36 -19.93
N LEU A 434 1.78 -12.23 -20.92
CA LEU A 434 2.42 -11.90 -22.20
C LEU A 434 1.43 -11.58 -23.34
N GLY A 435 0.15 -11.87 -23.17
CA GLY A 435 -0.86 -11.53 -24.18
C GLY A 435 -2.29 -11.66 -23.69
N LEU A 436 -3.18 -10.85 -24.27
CA LEU A 436 -4.59 -10.82 -23.93
C LEU A 436 -5.39 -11.84 -24.75
N GLN A 437 -5.17 -11.82 -26.06
CA GLN A 437 -5.81 -12.63 -27.09
C GLN A 437 -4.85 -12.82 -28.26
N PRO A 438 -5.07 -13.80 -29.16
CA PRO A 438 -4.19 -13.99 -30.30
C PRO A 438 -4.06 -12.68 -31.09
N GLY A 439 -2.83 -12.22 -31.33
CA GLY A 439 -2.55 -10.94 -31.99
C GLY A 439 -2.48 -9.71 -31.07
N GLN A 440 -2.68 -9.87 -29.76
CA GLN A 440 -2.49 -8.79 -28.77
C GLN A 440 -1.50 -9.19 -27.69
N THR A 441 -0.31 -8.60 -27.72
CA THR A 441 0.81 -8.95 -26.84
C THR A 441 1.14 -7.83 -25.87
N PHE A 442 1.64 -8.22 -24.70
CA PHE A 442 2.12 -7.34 -23.65
C PHE A 442 3.63 -7.46 -23.54
N ASN A 443 4.31 -6.33 -23.59
CA ASN A 443 5.76 -6.23 -23.40
C ASN A 443 6.04 -5.50 -22.09
N TRP A 444 6.90 -6.09 -21.27
CA TRP A 444 7.24 -5.61 -19.93
C TRP A 444 8.68 -5.14 -19.88
N ASP A 445 8.97 -4.11 -19.08
CA ASP A 445 10.34 -3.68 -18.83
C ASP A 445 11.04 -4.51 -17.74
N LEU A 446 12.31 -4.18 -17.46
CA LEU A 446 13.13 -4.86 -16.46
C LEU A 446 12.61 -4.68 -15.02
N ARG A 447 11.72 -3.72 -14.78
CA ARG A 447 11.11 -3.42 -13.48
C ARG A 447 9.73 -4.06 -13.29
N ASN A 448 9.32 -4.94 -14.22
CA ASN A 448 8.00 -5.56 -14.26
C ASN A 448 6.87 -4.54 -14.47
N GLN A 449 7.11 -3.47 -15.23
CA GLN A 449 6.10 -2.49 -15.61
C GLN A 449 5.70 -2.70 -17.08
N LEU A 450 4.42 -2.52 -17.38
CA LEU A 450 3.90 -2.70 -18.73
C LEU A 450 4.47 -1.61 -19.65
N ARG A 451 5.35 -1.97 -20.57
CA ARG A 451 6.05 -1.04 -21.46
C ARG A 451 5.30 -0.78 -22.76
N GLU A 452 4.68 -1.82 -23.32
CA GLU A 452 3.96 -1.73 -24.59
C GLU A 452 2.83 -2.76 -24.66
N VAL A 453 1.69 -2.35 -25.24
CA VAL A 453 0.57 -3.22 -25.62
C VAL A 453 0.44 -3.14 -27.14
N ARG A 454 0.61 -4.27 -27.84
CA ARG A 454 0.34 -4.34 -29.28
C ARG A 454 -1.12 -4.67 -29.49
N LEU A 455 -1.84 -3.79 -30.18
CA LEU A 455 -3.29 -3.87 -30.37
C LEU A 455 -3.66 -4.65 -31.65
N VAL A 456 -2.90 -4.44 -32.73
CA VAL A 456 -3.09 -5.09 -34.03
C VAL A 456 -1.72 -5.36 -34.65
N LEU A 457 -1.39 -6.65 -34.82
CA LEU A 457 -0.19 -7.08 -35.55
C LEU A 457 -0.41 -6.94 -37.06
N ARG A 458 0.59 -6.43 -37.78
CA ARG A 458 0.58 -6.35 -39.26
C ARG A 458 1.85 -6.97 -39.84
N GLU A 459 1.70 -7.76 -40.90
CA GLU A 459 2.84 -8.49 -41.51
C GLU A 459 3.79 -7.55 -42.29
N ASP A 460 3.24 -6.55 -42.98
CA ASP A 460 3.99 -5.68 -43.92
C ASP A 460 4.12 -4.22 -43.47
N ARG A 461 3.65 -3.86 -42.26
CA ARG A 461 3.64 -2.50 -41.73
C ARG A 461 3.86 -2.51 -40.22
N SER A 462 4.19 -1.34 -39.65
CA SER A 462 4.24 -1.18 -38.20
C SER A 462 2.90 -1.54 -37.54
N ASP A 463 2.97 -2.12 -36.35
CA ASP A 463 1.82 -2.50 -35.55
C ASP A 463 1.07 -1.26 -35.01
N ASP A 464 -0.20 -1.43 -34.68
CA ASP A 464 -0.88 -0.49 -33.79
C ASP A 464 -0.49 -0.84 -32.35
N ASN A 465 0.01 0.14 -31.60
CA ASN A 465 0.47 -0.09 -30.24
C ASN A 465 0.15 1.08 -29.29
N GLU A 466 0.23 0.79 -28.00
CA GLU A 466 0.22 1.77 -26.92
C GLU A 466 1.45 1.53 -26.04
N GLN A 467 2.26 2.57 -25.85
CA GLN A 467 3.54 2.53 -25.15
C GLN A 467 3.48 3.41 -23.90
N TYR A 468 4.20 3.00 -22.87
CA TYR A 468 4.21 3.67 -21.57
C TYR A 468 5.63 3.87 -21.06
N ARG A 469 5.88 4.99 -20.37
CA ARG A 469 7.10 5.26 -19.58
C ARG A 469 6.72 5.63 -18.15
N TYR A 470 7.59 5.21 -17.24
CA TYR A 470 7.44 5.38 -15.81
C TYR A 470 8.63 6.16 -15.26
N ALA A 471 8.38 6.96 -14.23
CA ALA A 471 9.42 7.57 -13.44
C ALA A 471 10.11 6.51 -12.54
N ALA A 472 11.18 6.90 -11.85
CA ALA A 472 11.94 5.99 -10.99
C ALA A 472 11.13 5.41 -9.81
N ASP A 473 10.05 6.08 -9.40
CA ASP A 473 9.09 5.62 -8.39
C ASP A 473 8.09 4.58 -8.94
N GLY A 474 8.06 4.39 -10.26
CA GLY A 474 7.16 3.49 -10.96
C GLY A 474 5.81 4.07 -11.35
N VAL A 475 5.61 5.38 -11.18
CA VAL A 475 4.41 6.08 -11.64
C VAL A 475 4.52 6.40 -13.12
N ARG A 476 3.43 6.18 -13.88
CA ARG A 476 3.36 6.46 -15.31
C ARG A 476 3.37 7.96 -15.55
N VAL A 477 4.31 8.41 -16.39
CA VAL A 477 4.50 9.85 -16.68
C VAL A 477 4.34 10.17 -18.17
N HIS A 478 4.36 9.15 -19.03
CA HIS A 478 4.14 9.32 -20.45
C HIS A 478 3.43 8.10 -21.04
N LYS A 479 2.36 8.33 -21.79
CA LYS A 479 1.64 7.34 -22.59
C LYS A 479 1.58 7.83 -24.04
N MET A 480 1.86 6.93 -24.99
CA MET A 480 1.80 7.23 -26.41
C MET A 480 1.08 6.10 -27.15
N ARG A 481 0.09 6.45 -27.96
CA ARG A 481 -0.65 5.51 -28.80
C ARG A 481 -0.38 5.80 -30.27
N LEU A 482 0.00 4.76 -31.01
CA LEU A 482 0.28 4.84 -32.45
C LEU A 482 -0.74 3.98 -33.20
N ILE A 483 -1.48 4.60 -34.12
CA ILE A 483 -2.40 3.92 -35.03
C ILE A 483 -1.95 4.17 -36.46
N GLN A 484 -1.68 3.11 -37.22
CA GLN A 484 -1.38 3.22 -38.64
C GLN A 484 -2.67 3.29 -39.46
N THR A 485 -2.81 4.37 -40.23
CA THR A 485 -3.80 4.47 -41.30
C THR A 485 -3.16 4.18 -42.66
N ASN A 486 -3.96 4.13 -43.74
CA ASN A 486 -3.43 3.87 -45.08
C ASN A 486 -2.39 4.91 -45.56
N ALA A 487 -2.43 6.14 -45.02
CA ALA A 487 -1.63 7.27 -45.50
C ALA A 487 -0.66 7.84 -44.45
N LYS A 488 -0.96 7.76 -43.14
CA LYS A 488 -0.14 8.32 -42.06
C LYS A 488 -0.27 7.54 -40.75
N THR A 489 0.75 7.65 -39.89
CA THR A 489 0.67 7.24 -38.49
C THR A 489 -0.01 8.34 -37.67
N LEU A 490 -1.12 8.01 -37.03
CA LEU A 490 -1.79 8.85 -36.05
C LEU A 490 -1.16 8.61 -34.68
N MET A 491 -0.79 9.69 -34.00
CA MET A 491 -0.16 9.66 -32.68
C MET A 491 -1.06 10.41 -31.70
N ALA A 492 -1.41 9.73 -30.60
CA ALA A 492 -2.07 10.32 -29.45
C ALA A 492 -1.13 10.22 -28.24
N GLU A 493 -0.74 11.35 -27.68
CA GLU A 493 0.24 11.42 -26.59
C GLU A 493 -0.43 11.97 -25.33
N VAL A 494 -0.04 11.45 -24.18
CA VAL A 494 -0.44 11.96 -22.86
C VAL A 494 0.79 12.05 -21.97
N ARG A 495 1.10 13.27 -21.51
CA ARG A 495 2.13 13.53 -20.50
C ARG A 495 1.46 13.79 -19.16
N TYR A 496 1.83 13.03 -18.15
CA TYR A 496 1.33 13.20 -16.78
C TYR A 496 2.34 14.02 -15.99
N LEU A 497 1.87 15.17 -15.51
CA LEU A 497 2.61 16.12 -14.69
C LEU A 497 1.81 16.35 -13.40
N PRO A 498 2.44 16.92 -12.35
CA PRO A 498 1.73 17.24 -11.12
C PRO A 498 0.47 18.06 -11.40
N ASN A 499 -0.70 17.47 -11.09
CA ASN A 499 -2.05 18.00 -11.29
C ASN A 499 -2.46 18.38 -12.73
N LEU A 500 -1.68 17.99 -13.75
CA LEU A 500 -1.88 18.39 -15.13
C LEU A 500 -1.61 17.23 -16.08
N GLN A 501 -2.51 17.00 -17.04
CA GLN A 501 -2.24 16.15 -18.18
C GLN A 501 -2.17 16.99 -19.44
N ILE A 502 -1.14 16.80 -20.25
CA ILE A 502 -1.04 17.41 -21.58
C ILE A 502 -1.32 16.32 -22.60
N ARG A 503 -2.36 16.49 -23.39
CA ARG A 503 -2.79 15.58 -24.44
C ARG A 503 -2.61 16.22 -25.81
N THR A 504 -1.94 15.50 -26.71
CA THR A 504 -1.77 15.94 -28.09
C THR A 504 -2.25 14.86 -29.04
N HIS A 505 -2.82 15.26 -30.18
CA HIS A 505 -3.25 14.32 -31.21
C HIS A 505 -2.86 14.80 -32.61
N SER A 506 -1.92 14.10 -33.26
CA SER A 506 -1.38 14.50 -34.57
C SER A 506 -2.39 14.41 -35.71
N GLY A 507 -3.47 13.65 -35.53
CA GLY A 507 -4.55 13.52 -36.52
C GLY A 507 -5.45 14.74 -36.60
N THR A 508 -5.85 15.27 -35.44
CA THR A 508 -6.80 16.38 -35.30
C THR A 508 -6.08 17.72 -35.10
N GLY A 509 -4.80 17.71 -34.72
CA GLY A 509 -4.07 18.90 -34.29
C GLY A 509 -4.48 19.37 -32.88
N GLU A 510 -5.23 18.56 -32.14
CA GLU A 510 -5.72 18.89 -30.81
C GLU A 510 -4.55 18.99 -29.82
N MET A 511 -4.54 20.07 -29.05
CA MET A 511 -3.69 20.25 -27.87
C MET A 511 -4.57 20.62 -26.68
N LEU A 512 -4.71 19.68 -25.76
CA LEU A 512 -5.62 19.74 -24.63
C LEU A 512 -4.84 19.61 -23.32
N GLN A 513 -5.09 20.53 -22.40
CA GLN A 513 -4.67 20.45 -21.02
C GLN A 513 -5.84 19.97 -20.17
N ILE A 514 -5.61 18.95 -19.35
CA ILE A 514 -6.59 18.49 -18.36
C ILE A 514 -6.05 18.81 -16.98
N ILE A 515 -6.63 19.82 -16.35
CA ILE A 515 -6.30 20.22 -14.99
C ILE A 515 -7.16 19.37 -14.06
N SER A 516 -6.51 18.54 -13.24
CA SER A 516 -7.19 17.67 -12.27
C SER A 516 -7.08 18.27 -10.88
N VAL A 517 -8.22 18.51 -10.24
CA VAL A 517 -8.30 19.09 -8.90
C VAL A 517 -9.11 18.16 -8.00
N ARG A 518 -8.55 17.78 -6.84
CA ARG A 518 -9.32 17.09 -5.81
C ARG A 518 -10.15 18.13 -5.05
N ALA A 519 -11.45 17.95 -5.03
CA ALA A 519 -12.42 18.92 -4.52
C ALA A 519 -13.31 18.24 -3.46
N GLY A 520 -12.76 18.03 -2.26
CA GLY A 520 -13.42 17.27 -1.19
C GLY A 520 -13.37 15.76 -1.46
N ARG A 521 -14.51 15.08 -1.35
CA ARG A 521 -14.63 13.65 -1.71
C ARG A 521 -14.78 13.41 -3.22
N SER A 522 -15.02 14.46 -3.99
CA SER A 522 -15.17 14.44 -5.44
C SER A 522 -13.91 14.97 -6.15
N SER A 523 -13.79 14.74 -7.45
CA SER A 523 -12.73 15.35 -8.27
C SER A 523 -13.34 16.26 -9.32
N VAL A 524 -12.59 17.27 -9.76
CA VAL A 524 -12.99 18.17 -10.83
C VAL A 524 -11.92 18.14 -11.90
N GLN A 525 -12.32 17.91 -13.14
CA GLN A 525 -11.45 18.01 -14.31
C GLN A 525 -11.85 19.21 -15.15
N VAL A 526 -10.89 20.10 -15.45
CA VAL A 526 -11.11 21.20 -16.38
C VAL A 526 -10.39 20.89 -17.69
N LEU A 527 -11.14 20.95 -18.79
CA LEU A 527 -10.63 20.76 -20.13
C LEU A 527 -10.28 22.13 -20.73
N HIS A 528 -8.99 22.42 -20.88
CA HIS A 528 -8.46 23.66 -21.46
C HIS A 528 -7.76 23.34 -22.79
N TRP A 529 -8.42 23.68 -23.90
CA TRP A 529 -7.83 23.54 -25.23
C TRP A 529 -6.94 24.75 -25.55
N GLU A 530 -5.69 24.48 -25.92
CA GLU A 530 -4.80 25.46 -26.56
C GLU A 530 -5.14 25.62 -28.05
N SER A 531 -5.66 24.56 -28.66
CA SER A 531 -6.23 24.55 -30.01
C SER A 531 -7.70 24.98 -30.01
N GLU A 532 -8.34 25.06 -31.19
CA GLU A 532 -9.79 25.23 -31.24
C GLU A 532 -10.47 24.00 -30.59
N PRO A 533 -11.43 24.20 -29.66
CA PRO A 533 -12.13 23.10 -29.02
C PRO A 533 -13.01 22.36 -30.05
N PRO A 534 -13.23 21.05 -29.88
CA PRO A 534 -14.14 20.30 -30.73
C PRO A 534 -15.53 20.92 -30.72
N LYS A 535 -16.20 20.88 -31.88
CA LYS A 535 -17.57 21.39 -32.02
C LYS A 535 -18.49 20.74 -30.99
N GLY A 536 -19.14 21.56 -30.18
CA GLY A 536 -20.05 21.11 -29.12
C GLY A 536 -19.44 21.08 -27.72
N ASN A 537 -18.15 21.40 -27.58
CA ASN A 537 -17.49 21.57 -26.28
C ASN A 537 -17.12 23.04 -26.07
N ASP A 538 -17.49 23.57 -24.91
CA ASP A 538 -17.00 24.85 -24.46
C ASP A 538 -15.60 24.69 -23.86
N ASN A 539 -14.71 25.64 -24.17
CA ASN A 539 -13.40 25.67 -23.54
C ASN A 539 -13.53 26.02 -22.06
N ASP A 540 -12.57 25.57 -21.25
CA ASP A 540 -12.46 25.91 -19.82
C ASP A 540 -13.69 25.49 -18.99
N GLN A 541 -14.38 24.43 -19.38
CA GLN A 541 -15.53 23.91 -18.65
C GLN A 541 -15.07 22.94 -17.54
N PRO A 542 -15.31 23.27 -16.25
CA PRO A 542 -15.24 22.31 -15.16
C PRO A 542 -16.23 21.17 -15.32
N ARG A 543 -15.71 19.95 -15.18
CA ARG A 543 -16.46 18.70 -15.07
C ARG A 543 -16.32 18.16 -13.66
N TYR A 544 -17.42 18.15 -12.94
CA TYR A 544 -17.50 17.65 -11.57
C TYR A 544 -17.75 16.14 -11.61
N ASN A 545 -16.74 15.37 -11.22
CA ASN A 545 -16.77 13.91 -11.15
C ASN A 545 -17.28 13.49 -9.78
N LEU A 546 -18.49 12.95 -9.75
CA LEU A 546 -19.16 12.57 -8.54
C LEU A 546 -19.05 11.05 -8.33
N ASN A 547 -18.34 10.67 -7.27
CA ASN A 547 -17.87 9.30 -7.06
C ASN A 547 -18.74 8.50 -6.07
N ASP A 548 -18.86 7.18 -6.24
CA ASP A 548 -19.48 6.31 -5.23
C ASP A 548 -18.55 6.08 -4.01
N HIS A 549 -18.94 5.17 -3.12
CA HIS A 549 -18.15 4.79 -1.93
C HIS A 549 -16.79 4.15 -2.26
N LEU A 550 -16.62 3.61 -3.47
CA LEU A 550 -15.37 3.02 -3.98
C LEU A 550 -14.53 4.03 -4.78
N GLY A 551 -15.01 5.28 -4.93
CA GLY A 551 -14.41 6.30 -5.79
C GLY A 551 -14.73 6.16 -7.27
N SER A 552 -15.60 5.24 -7.66
CA SER A 552 -15.98 5.09 -9.06
C SER A 552 -16.77 6.30 -9.54
N CYS A 553 -16.39 6.90 -10.66
CA CYS A 553 -17.04 8.09 -11.21
C CYS A 553 -18.40 7.74 -11.82
N THR A 554 -19.44 7.80 -10.99
CA THR A 554 -20.82 7.47 -11.38
C THR A 554 -21.48 8.55 -12.23
N MET A 555 -21.09 9.82 -12.06
CA MET A 555 -21.73 10.96 -12.71
C MET A 555 -20.76 12.11 -12.97
N GLU A 556 -20.84 12.72 -14.16
CA GLU A 556 -20.14 13.95 -14.51
C GLU A 556 -21.15 15.10 -14.67
N LEU A 557 -20.96 16.21 -13.96
CA LEU A 557 -21.80 17.40 -14.07
C LEU A 557 -21.01 18.61 -14.60
N ASP A 558 -21.69 19.53 -15.28
CA ASP A 558 -21.10 20.79 -15.71
C ASP A 558 -21.14 21.89 -14.63
N THR A 559 -20.74 23.11 -15.01
CA THR A 559 -20.70 24.31 -14.16
C THR A 559 -22.06 24.77 -13.65
N THR A 560 -23.15 24.32 -14.25
CA THR A 560 -24.53 24.61 -13.83
C THR A 560 -25.18 23.43 -13.12
N GLY A 561 -24.42 22.36 -12.86
CA GLY A 561 -24.89 21.12 -12.27
C GLY A 561 -25.77 20.29 -13.21
N GLN A 562 -25.73 20.54 -14.53
CA GLN A 562 -26.42 19.71 -15.52
C GLN A 562 -25.58 18.47 -15.83
N LEU A 563 -26.28 17.37 -16.13
CA LEU A 563 -25.67 16.08 -16.40
C LEU A 563 -24.90 16.08 -17.73
N ILE A 564 -23.61 15.75 -17.68
CA ILE A 564 -22.77 15.48 -18.86
C ILE A 564 -22.85 13.99 -19.19
N SER A 565 -22.49 13.13 -18.23
CA SER A 565 -22.50 11.68 -18.39
C SER A 565 -22.81 10.96 -17.08
N GLN A 566 -23.31 9.73 -17.17
CA GLN A 566 -23.57 8.84 -16.05
C GLN A 566 -23.14 7.42 -16.44
N GLU A 567 -22.48 6.73 -15.51
CA GLU A 567 -21.93 5.38 -15.73
C GLU A 567 -22.23 4.48 -14.52
N GLN A 568 -22.71 3.27 -14.81
CA GLN A 568 -22.94 2.21 -13.83
C GLN A 568 -21.95 1.08 -14.10
N TYR A 569 -21.40 0.51 -13.03
CA TYR A 569 -20.43 -0.59 -13.10
C TYR A 569 -21.00 -1.89 -12.55
N HIS A 570 -20.57 -3.00 -13.12
CA HIS A 570 -20.59 -4.31 -12.48
C HIS A 570 -19.59 -4.33 -11.31
N PRO A 571 -19.72 -5.27 -10.35
CA PRO A 571 -18.90 -5.27 -9.14
C PRO A 571 -17.39 -5.24 -9.38
N PHE A 572 -16.90 -5.89 -10.43
CA PHE A 572 -15.47 -5.94 -10.76
C PHE A 572 -15.04 -4.90 -11.83
N GLY A 573 -15.86 -3.88 -12.10
CA GLY A 573 -15.45 -2.70 -12.86
C GLY A 573 -15.68 -2.71 -14.37
N THR A 574 -16.33 -3.73 -14.92
CA THR A 574 -16.87 -3.64 -16.29
C THR A 574 -18.09 -2.72 -16.29
N THR A 575 -18.26 -1.91 -17.35
CA THR A 575 -19.39 -0.99 -17.46
C THR A 575 -20.69 -1.76 -17.69
N ALA A 576 -21.68 -1.59 -16.82
CA ALA A 576 -23.02 -2.15 -16.97
C ALA A 576 -23.90 -1.24 -17.85
N TRP A 577 -23.77 0.08 -17.69
CA TRP A 577 -24.51 1.08 -18.45
C TRP A 577 -23.72 2.39 -18.53
N PHE A 578 -23.78 3.09 -19.67
CA PHE A 578 -23.10 4.37 -19.87
C PHE A 578 -23.89 5.26 -20.81
N ALA A 579 -24.28 6.44 -20.33
CA ALA A 579 -25.01 7.41 -21.14
C ALA A 579 -24.61 8.85 -20.84
N GLY A 580 -24.97 9.77 -21.72
CA GLY A 580 -24.71 11.20 -21.55
C GLY A 580 -25.44 12.06 -22.56
N ARG A 581 -25.27 13.38 -22.46
CA ARG A 581 -25.92 14.33 -23.39
C ARG A 581 -25.22 14.45 -24.74
N SER A 582 -23.93 14.11 -24.81
CA SER A 582 -23.10 14.20 -26.02
C SER A 582 -22.02 13.11 -26.03
N GLU A 583 -21.89 12.40 -27.15
CA GLU A 583 -20.83 11.40 -27.34
C GLU A 583 -19.44 12.05 -27.36
N ILE A 584 -19.33 13.26 -27.93
CA ILE A 584 -18.09 14.03 -27.97
C ILE A 584 -17.68 14.46 -26.56
N GLU A 585 -18.62 14.88 -25.70
CA GLU A 585 -18.27 15.19 -24.31
C GLU A 585 -17.83 13.93 -23.56
N ALA A 586 -18.56 12.83 -23.73
CA ALA A 586 -18.28 11.56 -23.06
C ALA A 586 -16.94 10.93 -23.48
N SER A 587 -16.43 11.21 -24.68
CA SER A 587 -15.11 10.69 -25.11
C SER A 587 -13.94 11.25 -24.29
N TYR A 588 -14.12 12.36 -23.58
CA TYR A 588 -13.10 12.92 -22.69
C TYR A 588 -13.13 12.33 -21.27
N LYS A 589 -14.12 11.50 -20.92
CA LYS A 589 -14.18 10.81 -19.63
C LYS A 589 -13.14 9.68 -19.56
N THR A 590 -12.06 9.91 -18.81
CA THR A 590 -10.98 8.91 -18.63
C THR A 590 -10.95 8.26 -17.25
N LEU A 591 -11.31 8.98 -16.19
CA LEU A 591 -11.45 8.42 -14.85
C LEU A 591 -12.80 7.72 -14.72
N ARG A 592 -12.81 6.45 -14.33
CA ARG A 592 -14.01 5.60 -14.30
C ARG A 592 -14.10 4.81 -12.99
N TYR A 593 -13.98 3.49 -13.05
CA TYR A 593 -14.05 2.58 -11.90
C TYR A 593 -12.91 2.83 -10.88
N SER A 594 -13.25 2.86 -9.60
CA SER A 594 -12.34 3.16 -8.48
C SER A 594 -11.50 4.44 -8.65
N GLY A 595 -12.00 5.41 -9.41
CA GLY A 595 -11.29 6.65 -9.73
C GLY A 595 -10.07 6.47 -10.64
N LYS A 596 -9.90 5.29 -11.26
CA LYS A 596 -8.73 4.96 -12.08
C LYS A 596 -8.96 5.23 -13.57
N GLU A 597 -7.87 5.53 -14.25
CA GLU A 597 -7.89 5.76 -15.69
C GLU A 597 -8.12 4.44 -16.43
N ARG A 598 -9.13 4.41 -17.32
CA ARG A 598 -9.33 3.32 -18.27
C ARG A 598 -8.66 3.67 -19.59
N ASP A 599 -7.60 2.94 -19.93
CA ASP A 599 -6.87 3.13 -21.18
C ASP A 599 -7.66 2.62 -22.39
N ALA A 600 -7.21 2.97 -23.60
CA ALA A 600 -7.86 2.53 -24.84
C ALA A 600 -7.79 1.00 -25.02
N THR A 601 -6.83 0.35 -24.36
CA THR A 601 -6.69 -1.10 -24.24
C THR A 601 -7.84 -1.75 -23.47
N GLY A 602 -8.60 -0.98 -22.69
CA GLY A 602 -9.63 -1.44 -21.76
C GLY A 602 -9.09 -1.80 -20.37
N LEU A 603 -7.77 -1.73 -20.17
CA LEU A 603 -7.12 -1.92 -18.87
C LEU A 603 -7.30 -0.68 -17.99
N TYR A 604 -7.38 -0.91 -16.68
CA TYR A 604 -7.31 0.15 -15.69
C TYR A 604 -5.89 0.29 -15.17
N TYR A 605 -5.34 1.51 -15.23
CA TYR A 605 -4.04 1.80 -14.66
C TYR A 605 -4.20 2.23 -13.20
N TYR A 606 -3.68 1.42 -12.27
CA TYR A 606 -3.74 1.73 -10.83
C TYR A 606 -2.47 2.43 -10.32
N GLY A 607 -1.32 2.24 -10.97
CA GLY A 607 -0.05 2.76 -10.50
C GLY A 607 1.06 1.74 -10.77
N PHE A 608 1.19 0.77 -9.87
CA PHE A 608 2.16 -0.32 -9.97
C PHE A 608 1.66 -1.52 -10.78
N ARG A 609 0.34 -1.63 -10.95
CA ARG A 609 -0.29 -2.72 -11.72
C ARG A 609 -1.34 -2.21 -12.69
N TYR A 610 -1.58 -3.01 -13.73
CA TYR A 610 -2.73 -2.88 -14.61
C TYR A 610 -3.78 -3.92 -14.22
N TYR A 611 -5.02 -3.47 -14.07
CA TYR A 611 -6.16 -4.30 -13.74
C TYR A 611 -6.99 -4.58 -14.98
N MET A 612 -7.44 -5.82 -15.11
CA MET A 612 -8.32 -6.23 -16.19
C MET A 612 -9.70 -6.61 -15.68
N ALA A 613 -10.61 -5.64 -15.74
CA ALA A 613 -11.98 -5.82 -15.29
C ALA A 613 -12.71 -6.98 -15.97
N SER A 614 -12.38 -7.27 -17.25
CA SER A 614 -12.96 -8.40 -17.98
C SER A 614 -12.55 -9.76 -17.43
N TRP A 615 -11.33 -9.90 -16.86
CA TRP A 615 -10.90 -11.15 -16.20
C TRP A 615 -10.98 -11.10 -14.67
N GLN A 616 -11.37 -9.96 -14.11
CA GLN A 616 -11.46 -9.71 -12.67
C GLN A 616 -10.16 -9.98 -11.90
N ARG A 617 -9.00 -9.68 -12.51
CA ARG A 617 -7.68 -9.90 -11.90
C ARG A 617 -6.60 -8.95 -12.43
N TRP A 618 -5.48 -8.90 -11.72
CA TRP A 618 -4.29 -8.17 -12.11
C TRP A 618 -3.53 -8.85 -13.26
N LEU A 619 -2.84 -8.05 -14.08
CA LEU A 619 -2.00 -8.56 -15.20
C LEU A 619 -0.66 -9.14 -14.74
N ASN A 620 -0.12 -8.63 -13.64
CA ASN A 620 1.17 -9.02 -13.08
C ASN A 620 1.05 -9.27 -11.58
N PRO A 621 1.96 -10.06 -10.98
CA PRO A 621 1.94 -10.37 -9.57
C PRO A 621 2.12 -9.11 -8.73
N ASP A 622 1.52 -9.09 -7.55
CA ASP A 622 1.66 -8.00 -6.58
C ASP A 622 3.13 -7.67 -6.30
N PRO A 623 3.59 -6.43 -6.61
CA PRO A 623 4.97 -6.03 -6.35
C PRO A 623 5.26 -5.87 -4.86
N ALA A 624 4.24 -5.73 -4.01
CA ALA A 624 4.38 -5.74 -2.55
C ALA A 624 4.46 -7.18 -1.98
N GLY A 625 4.29 -8.20 -2.82
CA GLY A 625 4.36 -9.61 -2.42
C GLY A 625 3.13 -10.05 -1.65
N VAL A 626 3.33 -10.79 -0.56
CA VAL A 626 2.24 -11.52 0.12
C VAL A 626 1.47 -10.71 1.17
N ILE A 627 1.58 -9.37 1.15
CA ILE A 627 0.90 -8.47 2.11
C ILE A 627 -0.62 -8.72 2.11
N ASP A 628 -1.21 -8.88 0.93
CA ASP A 628 -2.65 -9.12 0.76
C ASP A 628 -3.04 -10.60 0.65
N GLY A 629 -2.06 -11.50 0.81
CA GLY A 629 -2.25 -12.94 0.76
C GLY A 629 -1.32 -13.64 -0.24
N LEU A 630 -1.38 -14.97 -0.27
CA LEU A 630 -0.51 -15.79 -1.12
C LEU A 630 -0.91 -15.81 -2.60
N ASN A 631 -2.10 -15.29 -2.95
CA ASN A 631 -2.54 -15.16 -4.34
C ASN A 631 -2.20 -13.76 -4.85
N LEU A 632 -1.11 -13.65 -5.60
CA LEU A 632 -0.57 -12.36 -6.07
C LEU A 632 -1.37 -11.72 -7.22
N PHE A 633 -2.43 -12.37 -7.71
CA PHE A 633 -3.27 -11.89 -8.81
C PHE A 633 -4.71 -11.54 -8.38
N SER A 634 -5.10 -11.83 -7.13
CA SER A 634 -6.45 -11.58 -6.63
C SER A 634 -6.73 -10.08 -6.53
N MET A 635 -7.90 -9.66 -7.00
CA MET A 635 -8.37 -8.27 -6.89
C MET A 635 -9.07 -8.10 -5.53
N VAL A 636 -8.45 -7.33 -4.63
CA VAL A 636 -9.00 -6.91 -3.32
C VAL A 636 -9.71 -8.01 -2.53
N LYS A 637 -9.08 -9.20 -2.45
CA LYS A 637 -9.63 -10.41 -1.80
C LYS A 637 -11.01 -10.85 -2.32
N ASN A 638 -11.28 -10.62 -3.59
CA ASN A 638 -12.54 -10.97 -4.25
C ASN A 638 -13.78 -10.29 -3.63
N ASN A 639 -13.61 -9.15 -2.95
CA ASN A 639 -14.68 -8.34 -2.39
C ASN A 639 -14.56 -6.87 -2.85
N PRO A 640 -14.84 -6.60 -4.13
CA PRO A 640 -14.63 -5.28 -4.75
C PRO A 640 -15.67 -4.22 -4.36
N LEU A 641 -16.60 -4.57 -3.47
CA LEU A 641 -17.67 -3.66 -3.00
C LEU A 641 -17.36 -3.08 -1.62
N THR A 642 -16.48 -3.74 -0.87
CA THR A 642 -16.08 -3.36 0.50
C THR A 642 -14.64 -2.87 0.55
N TYR A 643 -13.85 -3.25 -0.45
CA TYR A 643 -12.45 -2.88 -0.57
C TYR A 643 -12.14 -2.28 -1.93
N PHE A 644 -11.16 -1.38 -1.96
CA PHE A 644 -10.56 -0.82 -3.17
C PHE A 644 -9.03 -0.93 -3.08
N ASP A 645 -8.31 -0.71 -4.17
CA ASP A 645 -6.85 -0.65 -4.18
C ASP A 645 -6.45 0.73 -4.72
N ILE A 646 -5.55 1.43 -4.03
CA ILE A 646 -5.16 2.80 -4.41
C ILE A 646 -4.19 2.76 -5.56
N ASP A 647 -3.15 1.96 -5.47
CA ASP A 647 -2.02 2.04 -6.39
C ASP A 647 -1.65 0.71 -7.04
N GLY A 648 -2.42 -0.33 -6.76
CA GLY A 648 -2.17 -1.69 -7.21
C GLY A 648 -1.19 -2.42 -6.32
N ARG A 649 -1.19 -2.23 -4.99
CA ARG A 649 -0.30 -2.95 -4.05
C ARG A 649 -1.00 -3.47 -2.80
N ILE A 650 -1.94 -2.70 -2.26
CA ILE A 650 -2.58 -3.02 -0.98
C ILE A 650 -4.05 -2.61 -1.06
N ARG A 651 -4.93 -3.53 -0.67
CA ARG A 651 -6.35 -3.23 -0.52
C ARG A 651 -6.59 -2.34 0.70
N GLU A 652 -7.55 -1.45 0.56
CA GLU A 652 -8.06 -0.59 1.61
C GLU A 652 -9.55 -0.80 1.82
N GLY A 653 -10.00 -0.67 3.07
CA GLY A 653 -11.42 -0.72 3.41
C GLY A 653 -12.09 0.63 3.24
N VAL A 654 -13.33 0.64 2.75
CA VAL A 654 -14.11 1.85 2.45
C VAL A 654 -14.36 2.77 3.67
N ASN A 655 -14.21 2.26 4.91
CA ASN A 655 -14.41 3.05 6.13
C ASN A 655 -13.14 3.76 6.64
N LYS A 656 -11.99 3.57 5.99
CA LYS A 656 -10.91 4.57 6.10
C LYS A 656 -11.32 5.68 5.16
N ASP A 657 -11.55 6.88 5.70
CA ASP A 657 -11.76 8.04 4.84
C ASP A 657 -10.76 8.01 3.71
N TYR A 658 -11.28 8.17 2.48
CA TYR A 658 -10.52 8.22 1.24
C TYR A 658 -9.17 8.89 1.53
N PRO A 659 -8.04 8.15 1.57
CA PRO A 659 -6.80 8.78 1.96
C PRO A 659 -6.58 9.98 1.05
N ILE A 660 -6.17 11.06 1.69
CA ILE A 660 -5.67 12.24 1.02
C ILE A 660 -4.54 11.69 0.14
N GLU A 661 -4.80 11.55 -1.17
CA GLU A 661 -3.72 11.24 -2.10
C GLU A 661 -2.79 12.42 -1.97
N GLU A 662 -1.65 12.19 -1.34
CA GLU A 662 -0.49 13.00 -1.57
C GLU A 662 -0.32 13.08 -3.09
N PRO A 663 -0.33 14.28 -3.69
CA PRO A 663 -0.18 14.40 -5.13
C PRO A 663 1.11 13.69 -5.53
N PRO A 664 1.15 12.96 -6.67
CA PRO A 664 2.38 12.33 -7.14
C PRO A 664 3.42 13.44 -7.33
N GLY A 665 4.32 13.59 -6.34
CA GLY A 665 5.20 14.74 -6.23
C GLY A 665 5.50 15.25 -4.81
N SER A 666 4.86 14.79 -3.74
CA SER A 666 5.31 15.08 -2.38
C SER A 666 6.48 14.20 -1.98
N SER A 667 7.67 14.73 -2.26
CA SER A 667 8.98 14.23 -1.80
C SER A 667 9.46 12.98 -2.54
N PRO A 668 10.66 12.98 -3.18
CA PRO A 668 11.38 11.74 -3.35
C PRO A 668 11.65 11.22 -1.95
N SER A 669 10.91 10.22 -1.50
CA SER A 669 11.45 9.30 -0.51
C SER A 669 12.84 8.90 -1.02
N PRO A 670 13.94 9.10 -0.26
CA PRO A 670 15.27 8.67 -0.67
C PRO A 670 15.41 7.14 -0.84
N LEU A 671 14.31 6.41 -0.75
CA LEU A 671 14.15 4.99 -1.02
C LEU A 671 12.87 4.81 -1.84
N SER A 672 13.01 4.85 -3.16
CA SER A 672 12.04 4.19 -4.06
C SER A 672 11.99 2.72 -3.65
N SER A 673 10.92 2.35 -2.93
CA SER A 673 10.52 0.98 -2.76
C SER A 673 9.93 0.47 -4.09
N THR A 674 10.80 0.20 -5.05
CA THR A 674 10.56 -0.68 -6.20
C THR A 674 11.59 -1.81 -6.15
N PRO A 675 11.17 -3.04 -6.41
CA PRO A 675 11.20 -4.14 -5.46
C PRO A 675 12.61 -4.62 -5.16
N PHE A 676 13.24 -3.99 -4.18
CA PHE A 676 14.35 -4.55 -3.44
C PHE A 676 13.93 -4.66 -1.98
N SER A 677 13.41 -5.86 -1.69
CA SER A 677 13.31 -6.49 -0.37
C SER A 677 12.19 -6.11 0.61
N ALA A 678 11.55 -7.18 1.09
CA ALA A 678 11.03 -7.25 2.44
C ALA A 678 12.19 -7.31 3.44
N HIS A 679 12.20 -6.36 4.38
CA HIS A 679 12.77 -6.30 5.74
C HIS A 679 14.27 -6.67 6.01
N SER A 680 14.87 -5.94 6.95
CA SER A 680 16.29 -5.97 7.38
C SER A 680 16.38 -6.41 8.86
N VAL A 681 17.42 -7.12 9.40
CA VAL A 681 18.52 -6.51 10.22
C VAL A 681 19.65 -7.49 10.79
N PHE A 682 20.97 -7.30 10.44
CA PHE A 682 22.32 -7.43 11.15
C PHE A 682 23.27 -8.70 11.15
N ASP A 683 24.48 -8.51 10.55
CA ASP A 683 25.88 -9.06 10.75
C ASP A 683 26.29 -10.56 10.69
N ASP A 684 27.40 -11.02 10.09
CA ASP A 684 28.42 -10.57 9.11
C ASP A 684 29.24 -11.80 8.62
N SER A 685 29.78 -11.73 7.40
CA SER A 685 30.86 -12.53 6.75
C SER A 685 30.68 -14.08 6.61
N THR A 686 31.08 -14.82 5.57
CA THR A 686 32.00 -14.69 4.43
C THR A 686 31.57 -15.62 3.26
N ARG A 687 32.10 -15.29 2.07
CA ARG A 687 31.87 -15.77 0.70
C ARG A 687 31.78 -17.29 0.45
N PHE A 688 30.77 -17.73 -0.31
CA PHE A 688 30.80 -19.00 -1.06
C PHE A 688 30.19 -18.86 -2.48
N ARG A 689 30.82 -19.51 -3.46
CA ARG A 689 30.43 -19.56 -4.88
C ARG A 689 29.28 -20.55 -5.11
N PHE A 690 28.35 -20.21 -6.00
CA PHE A 690 27.21 -21.04 -6.41
C PHE A 690 27.60 -22.13 -7.45
N PRO A 691 27.01 -23.34 -7.41
CA PRO A 691 27.02 -24.28 -8.52
C PRO A 691 25.70 -24.27 -9.33
N GLU A 692 25.81 -24.51 -10.63
CA GLU A 692 24.74 -24.39 -11.65
C GLU A 692 23.79 -25.61 -11.78
N THR A 693 23.76 -26.57 -10.85
CA THR A 693 22.84 -27.73 -10.95
C THR A 693 22.37 -28.27 -9.59
N PRO A 694 21.14 -28.82 -9.50
CA PRO A 694 20.56 -29.27 -8.24
C PRO A 694 21.18 -30.61 -7.80
N PRO A 695 21.58 -30.80 -6.53
CA PRO A 695 22.02 -32.11 -6.08
C PRO A 695 20.80 -32.99 -5.78
N LEU A 696 20.77 -34.15 -6.42
CA LEU A 696 20.04 -35.33 -5.98
C LEU A 696 20.49 -35.72 -4.57
N SER A 697 19.55 -36.12 -3.73
CA SER A 697 19.81 -36.66 -2.39
C SER A 697 20.71 -37.90 -2.44
N PRO A 698 21.64 -38.04 -1.48
CA PRO A 698 22.03 -39.36 -1.02
C PRO A 698 21.70 -39.54 0.46
N GLU A 699 21.07 -40.67 0.76
CA GLU A 699 21.11 -41.32 2.07
C GLU A 699 22.58 -41.66 2.42
N VAL A 700 22.93 -41.65 3.72
CA VAL A 700 23.67 -42.70 4.46
C VAL A 700 24.12 -42.17 5.85
N PRO A 701 24.24 -43.04 6.87
CA PRO A 701 24.15 -42.72 8.29
C PRO A 701 25.50 -42.60 9.03
N GLY A 702 25.44 -41.99 10.22
CA GLY A 702 26.30 -42.29 11.38
C GLY A 702 27.71 -41.70 11.37
N ALA A 703 27.92 -40.63 12.15
CA ALA A 703 29.21 -40.35 12.79
C ALA A 703 29.04 -39.43 14.00
N SER A 704 29.71 -39.82 15.09
CA SER A 704 29.81 -39.18 16.39
C SER A 704 30.53 -37.82 16.38
N HIS A 705 30.11 -36.95 17.31
CA HIS A 705 30.52 -35.56 17.54
C HIS A 705 32.03 -35.29 17.72
N PRO A 706 32.50 -34.12 17.24
CA PRO A 706 33.66 -33.42 17.77
C PRO A 706 33.25 -32.03 18.33
N ILE A 707 32.59 -32.00 19.49
CA ILE A 707 32.38 -30.77 20.29
C ILE A 707 33.40 -30.67 21.44
N GLU A 708 34.04 -31.78 21.81
CA GLU A 708 35.02 -31.81 22.91
C GLU A 708 36.43 -31.31 22.53
N VAL A 709 36.70 -31.01 21.26
CA VAL A 709 38.05 -30.59 20.81
C VAL A 709 38.17 -29.05 20.63
N LEU A 710 37.08 -28.29 20.80
CA LEU A 710 37.07 -26.83 20.56
C LEU A 710 37.02 -25.96 21.84
N MET A 711 36.97 -26.57 23.03
CA MET A 711 36.88 -25.85 24.31
C MET A 711 38.24 -25.56 24.98
N GLU A 712 39.40 -25.82 24.34
CA GLU A 712 40.71 -25.71 24.99
C GLU A 712 41.66 -24.61 24.43
N LYS A 713 41.16 -23.65 23.62
CA LYS A 713 42.04 -22.62 23.00
C LYS A 713 41.52 -21.18 22.99
N VAL A 714 40.82 -20.74 24.03
CA VAL A 714 40.62 -19.30 24.28
C VAL A 714 40.84 -18.98 25.76
N GLN A 715 42.10 -18.80 26.13
CA GLN A 715 42.49 -18.07 27.34
C GLN A 715 42.82 -16.64 26.93
N LEU A 716 41.91 -15.70 27.22
CA LEU A 716 42.24 -14.29 27.36
C LEU A 716 41.80 -13.84 28.75
N THR A 717 42.79 -13.83 29.63
CA THR A 717 42.98 -13.03 30.85
C THR A 717 41.80 -12.17 31.30
N ASP A 718 41.13 -12.63 32.36
CA ASP A 718 40.33 -11.75 33.22
C ASP A 718 41.11 -11.48 34.50
N SER A 719 41.67 -10.27 34.58
CA SER A 719 42.31 -9.75 35.78
C SER A 719 41.69 -8.39 36.10
N SER A 720 40.43 -8.39 36.51
CA SER A 720 39.91 -7.34 37.37
C SER A 720 38.73 -7.86 38.20
N LEU A 721 38.74 -7.48 39.48
CA LEU A 721 37.63 -7.56 40.45
C LEU A 721 37.40 -8.91 41.16
N LYS A 722 38.29 -9.14 42.14
CA LYS A 722 37.85 -9.63 43.45
C LYS A 722 36.75 -8.69 43.99
N ASN A 723 35.51 -9.15 43.98
CA ASN A 723 34.50 -8.80 44.98
C ASN A 723 33.61 -10.03 45.16
N LYS A 724 33.67 -10.64 46.34
CA LYS A 724 32.67 -11.65 46.74
C LYS A 724 31.30 -10.97 46.69
N SER A 725 30.39 -11.45 45.85
CA SER A 725 29.01 -11.00 45.85
C SER A 725 28.37 -11.36 47.19
N THR A 726 27.86 -10.37 47.91
CA THR A 726 26.96 -10.59 49.04
C THR A 726 25.76 -11.42 48.56
N PRO A 727 25.34 -12.48 49.28
CA PRO A 727 24.10 -13.20 49.00
C PRO A 727 22.92 -12.23 48.86
N ILE A 728 22.06 -12.39 47.85
CA ILE A 728 20.91 -11.49 47.62
C ILE A 728 20.00 -11.47 48.85
N ALA A 729 19.86 -12.61 49.54
CA ALA A 729 19.10 -12.72 50.78
C ALA A 729 19.64 -11.80 51.90
N ASP A 730 20.96 -11.63 51.98
CA ASP A 730 21.61 -10.73 52.94
C ASP A 730 21.51 -9.25 52.49
N ASP A 731 21.54 -9.00 51.17
CA ASP A 731 21.43 -7.64 50.60
C ASP A 731 20.01 -7.05 50.72
N ILE A 732 18.98 -7.88 50.60
CA ILE A 732 17.58 -7.47 50.87
C ILE A 732 17.24 -7.56 52.37
N GLY A 733 18.02 -8.28 53.18
CA GLY A 733 18.11 -8.13 54.64
C GLY A 733 16.80 -8.12 55.43
N GLY A 734 15.83 -8.98 55.08
CA GLY A 734 14.52 -9.03 55.76
C GLY A 734 13.68 -7.75 55.64
N ARG A 735 14.02 -6.85 54.71
CA ARG A 735 13.28 -5.63 54.44
C ARG A 735 11.90 -5.95 53.89
N PRO A 736 10.87 -5.16 54.23
CA PRO A 736 9.56 -5.33 53.63
C PRO A 736 9.63 -5.05 52.12
N ALA A 737 8.79 -5.74 51.34
CA ALA A 737 8.63 -5.43 49.93
C ALA A 737 8.11 -3.99 49.78
N ILE A 738 8.73 -3.22 48.90
CA ILE A 738 8.37 -1.81 48.64
C ILE A 738 7.25 -1.68 47.60
N ALA A 739 7.09 -2.70 46.77
CA ALA A 739 6.02 -2.83 45.78
C ALA A 739 5.86 -4.31 45.39
N GLY A 740 4.77 -4.67 44.74
CA GLY A 740 4.56 -6.03 44.25
C GLY A 740 3.35 -6.13 43.33
N GLY A 741 3.43 -7.04 42.36
CA GLY A 741 2.40 -7.33 41.38
C GLY A 741 2.07 -8.82 41.30
N GLY A 742 1.40 -9.24 40.22
CA GLY A 742 1.09 -10.65 39.96
C GLY A 742 2.35 -11.51 39.79
N GLU A 743 3.36 -10.96 39.12
CA GLU A 743 4.59 -11.64 38.69
C GLU A 743 5.69 -11.71 39.76
N GLY A 744 5.70 -10.81 40.75
CA GLY A 744 6.79 -10.74 41.72
C GLY A 744 6.69 -9.63 42.77
N GLU A 745 7.65 -9.63 43.69
CA GLU A 745 7.77 -8.66 44.79
C GLU A 745 9.09 -7.89 44.66
N ILE A 746 9.05 -6.58 44.90
CA ILE A 746 10.21 -5.67 44.75
C ILE A 746 10.79 -5.34 46.13
N TYR A 747 12.11 -5.49 46.26
CA TYR A 747 12.89 -5.23 47.47
C TYR A 747 14.00 -4.23 47.20
N GLU A 748 14.30 -3.35 48.15
CA GLU A 748 15.40 -2.40 48.03
C GLU A 748 16.73 -3.00 48.52
N SER A 749 17.80 -2.87 47.71
CA SER A 749 19.17 -3.32 48.03
C SER A 749 19.77 -2.56 49.22
N ALA A 750 20.72 -3.17 49.94
CA ALA A 750 21.34 -2.56 51.11
C ALA A 750 21.94 -1.18 50.85
N ASP A 751 22.43 -0.98 49.62
CA ASP A 751 23.07 0.25 49.16
C ASP A 751 22.10 1.41 48.85
N GLY A 752 20.79 1.14 48.80
CA GLY A 752 19.75 2.11 48.45
C GLY A 752 19.80 2.62 46.99
N LYS A 753 20.66 2.03 46.15
CA LYS A 753 20.86 2.40 44.74
C LYS A 753 20.20 1.42 43.78
N HIS A 754 19.90 0.21 44.23
CA HIS A 754 19.30 -0.84 43.40
C HIS A 754 18.01 -1.38 44.02
N VAL A 755 17.19 -1.98 43.17
CA VAL A 755 16.02 -2.77 43.56
C VAL A 755 16.13 -4.19 42.99
N TYR A 756 15.55 -5.14 43.69
CA TYR A 756 15.46 -6.55 43.30
C TYR A 756 13.99 -6.92 43.09
N LYS A 757 13.62 -7.31 41.87
CA LYS A 757 12.33 -7.97 41.59
C LYS A 757 12.51 -9.47 41.80
N LYS A 758 11.82 -10.03 42.78
CA LYS A 758 11.78 -11.47 43.11
C LYS A 758 10.54 -12.09 42.47
N PHE A 759 10.73 -12.95 41.48
CA PHE A 759 9.62 -13.55 40.71
C PHE A 759 8.91 -14.67 41.46
N ARG A 760 7.59 -14.79 41.31
CA ARG A 760 6.80 -15.88 41.90
C ARG A 760 6.85 -17.14 41.02
N GLY A 761 7.14 -18.30 41.60
CA GLY A 761 6.96 -19.61 40.93
C GLY A 761 8.11 -20.13 40.04
N ALA A 762 9.27 -19.46 40.01
CA ALA A 762 10.39 -19.81 39.13
C ALA A 762 11.33 -20.92 39.66
N ASN A 763 10.82 -22.10 40.02
CA ASN A 763 11.68 -23.23 40.45
C ASN A 763 12.14 -24.10 39.26
N LYS A 764 12.98 -23.58 38.36
CA LYS A 764 13.76 -24.42 37.41
C LYS A 764 15.19 -24.59 37.94
N LYS A 765 15.66 -25.84 38.02
CA LYS A 765 17.03 -26.16 38.47
C LYS A 765 18.06 -25.51 37.55
N ASN A 766 18.89 -24.62 38.11
CA ASN A 766 20.16 -24.12 37.55
C ASN A 766 20.11 -23.30 36.24
N SER A 767 18.98 -22.68 35.86
CA SER A 767 18.96 -21.77 34.70
C SER A 767 17.99 -20.61 34.90
N ILE A 768 18.43 -19.38 34.56
CA ILE A 768 17.58 -18.18 34.55
C ILE A 768 16.47 -18.35 33.49
N PRO A 769 15.17 -18.22 33.84
CA PRO A 769 14.08 -18.28 32.88
C PRO A 769 14.18 -17.19 31.80
N GLU A 770 13.72 -17.50 30.59
CA GLU A 770 13.88 -16.61 29.44
C GLU A 770 13.15 -15.26 29.59
N TYR A 771 11.99 -15.24 30.24
CA TYR A 771 11.25 -13.99 30.51
C TYR A 771 12.05 -13.04 31.42
N VAL A 772 12.77 -13.56 32.43
CA VAL A 772 13.62 -12.74 33.31
C VAL A 772 14.80 -12.14 32.53
N LYS A 773 15.34 -12.87 31.56
CA LYS A 773 16.39 -12.34 30.68
C LYS A 773 15.84 -11.28 29.74
N SER A 774 14.68 -11.54 29.13
CA SER A 774 14.02 -10.61 28.22
C SER A 774 13.65 -9.28 28.90
N GLU A 775 13.20 -9.33 30.15
CA GLU A 775 12.93 -8.14 30.96
C GLU A 775 14.23 -7.37 31.26
N ALA A 776 15.32 -8.07 31.59
CA ALA A 776 16.64 -7.45 31.79
C ALA A 776 17.19 -6.79 30.51
N GLU A 777 17.02 -7.44 29.35
CA GLU A 777 17.44 -6.95 28.04
C GLU A 777 16.67 -5.69 27.65
N SER A 778 15.34 -5.71 27.81
CA SER A 778 14.46 -4.55 27.56
C SER A 778 14.84 -3.36 28.44
N PHE A 779 15.11 -3.62 29.72
CA PHE A 779 15.52 -2.57 30.67
C PHE A 779 16.89 -1.98 30.32
N ASN A 780 17.86 -2.83 29.94
CA ASN A 780 19.17 -2.38 29.46
C ASN A 780 19.11 -1.64 28.12
N ALA A 781 18.21 -2.02 27.22
CA ALA A 781 18.02 -1.32 25.95
C ALA A 781 17.48 0.10 26.16
N TYR A 782 16.60 0.31 27.15
CA TYR A 782 16.06 1.63 27.44
C TYR A 782 17.02 2.50 28.26
N TYR A 783 17.57 2.00 29.36
CA TYR A 783 18.39 2.79 30.30
C TYR A 783 19.91 2.73 30.05
N GLY A 784 20.36 1.86 29.15
CA GLY A 784 21.77 1.61 28.85
C GLY A 784 22.30 0.34 29.49
N ALA A 785 23.33 -0.24 28.88
CA ALA A 785 23.93 -1.49 29.30
C ALA A 785 24.41 -1.45 30.76
N GLY A 786 24.02 -2.45 31.56
CA GLY A 786 24.36 -2.57 32.97
C GLY A 786 23.34 -1.97 33.95
N SER A 787 22.22 -1.44 33.43
CA SER A 787 21.13 -0.90 34.25
C SER A 787 20.26 -2.00 34.90
N ALA A 788 20.26 -3.21 34.32
CA ALA A 788 19.60 -4.39 34.88
C ALA A 788 20.45 -5.67 34.71
N THR A 789 20.28 -6.62 35.62
CA THR A 789 20.95 -7.94 35.57
C THR A 789 20.03 -9.03 36.09
N ALA A 790 19.81 -10.07 35.28
CA ALA A 790 19.10 -11.27 35.67
C ALA A 790 20.01 -12.19 36.50
N LEU A 791 19.50 -12.70 37.62
CA LEU A 791 20.26 -13.47 38.61
C LEU A 791 19.44 -14.69 39.07
N ILE A 792 20.13 -15.75 39.49
CA ILE A 792 19.52 -16.91 40.15
C ILE A 792 20.32 -17.26 41.40
N GLU A 793 19.62 -17.40 42.54
CA GLU A 793 20.20 -17.79 43.82
C GLU A 793 19.22 -18.71 44.55
N ASP A 794 19.68 -19.86 45.05
CA ASP A 794 18.84 -20.87 45.72
C ASP A 794 17.58 -21.30 44.94
N ASN A 795 17.72 -21.47 43.62
CA ASN A 795 16.61 -21.73 42.67
C ASN A 795 15.54 -20.64 42.61
N GLN A 796 15.80 -19.46 43.17
CA GLN A 796 14.96 -18.28 43.06
C GLN A 796 15.55 -17.32 42.02
N SER A 797 14.72 -16.91 41.07
CA SER A 797 15.10 -15.92 40.05
C SER A 797 14.86 -14.50 40.56
N TYR A 798 15.83 -13.63 40.28
CA TYR A 798 15.81 -12.21 40.63
C TYR A 798 16.20 -11.37 39.43
N LEU A 799 15.63 -10.17 39.33
CA LEU A 799 16.10 -9.11 38.43
C LEU A 799 16.60 -7.94 39.28
N LYS A 800 17.91 -7.68 39.24
CA LYS A 800 18.53 -6.52 39.90
C LYS A 800 18.50 -5.33 38.93
N MET A 801 17.94 -4.20 39.34
CA MET A 801 17.82 -2.99 38.52
C MET A 801 18.28 -1.76 39.28
N ILE A 802 18.68 -0.70 38.57
CA ILE A 802 18.87 0.62 39.18
C ILE A 802 17.55 1.09 39.81
N LYS A 803 17.64 1.76 40.96
CA LYS A 803 16.48 2.36 41.61
C LYS A 803 16.09 3.64 40.87
N LEU A 804 14.82 3.74 40.48
CA LEU A 804 14.21 4.91 39.87
C LEU A 804 13.27 5.56 40.87
N ASP A 805 13.35 6.88 41.00
CA ASP A 805 12.46 7.65 41.87
C ASP A 805 11.13 7.88 41.16
N GLY A 806 10.00 7.58 41.82
CA GLY A 806 8.68 7.91 41.29
C GLY A 806 7.53 7.16 41.97
N ILE A 807 6.30 7.54 41.58
CA ILE A 807 5.06 6.94 42.05
C ILE A 807 4.37 6.26 40.85
N PRO A 808 3.84 5.02 40.98
CA PRO A 808 3.10 4.37 39.90
C PRO A 808 1.96 5.24 39.35
N LEU A 809 1.71 5.22 38.04
CA LEU A 809 0.70 6.11 37.44
C LEU A 809 -0.70 5.89 38.02
N GLY A 810 -1.03 4.65 38.39
CA GLY A 810 -2.30 4.29 39.01
C GLY A 810 -2.52 4.91 40.40
N ASP A 811 -1.45 5.28 41.09
CA ASP A 811 -1.50 5.85 42.45
C ASP A 811 -1.46 7.39 42.44
N ILE A 812 -1.39 8.01 41.26
CA ILE A 812 -1.34 9.47 41.11
C ILE A 812 -2.70 10.08 41.38
N LYS A 813 -2.75 11.09 42.24
CA LYS A 813 -3.98 11.84 42.51
C LYS A 813 -4.34 12.75 41.33
N LYS A 814 -5.62 12.84 41.02
CA LYS A 814 -6.11 13.75 39.98
C LYS A 814 -5.66 15.20 40.24
N GLY A 815 -5.03 15.83 39.26
CA GLY A 815 -4.54 17.21 39.33
C GLY A 815 -3.22 17.41 40.07
N SER A 816 -2.48 16.33 40.38
CA SER A 816 -1.16 16.43 41.02
C SER A 816 0.01 16.55 40.04
N ILE A 817 -0.18 16.28 38.75
CA ILE A 817 0.89 16.44 37.74
C ILE A 817 0.92 17.90 37.28
N PRO A 818 2.05 18.62 37.39
CA PRO A 818 2.16 20.01 36.97
C PRO A 818 2.04 20.15 35.43
N ALA A 819 1.61 21.31 34.94
CA ALA A 819 1.33 21.53 33.51
C ALA A 819 2.55 21.29 32.59
N ASN A 820 3.78 21.53 33.07
CA ASN A 820 5.01 21.22 32.34
C ASN A 820 5.27 19.70 32.19
N GLY A 821 4.61 18.86 33.00
CA GLY A 821 4.66 17.40 32.91
C GLY A 821 3.58 16.79 32.01
N ALA A 822 2.73 17.60 31.38
CA ALA A 822 1.57 17.12 30.62
C ALA A 822 1.92 16.13 29.50
N ASN A 823 3.10 16.32 28.88
CA ASN A 823 3.56 15.51 27.75
C ASN A 823 4.53 14.39 28.16
N ALA A 824 4.90 14.28 29.44
CA ALA A 824 5.98 13.39 29.88
C ALA A 824 5.72 11.92 29.56
N LEU A 825 4.46 11.45 29.61
CA LEU A 825 4.11 10.09 29.23
C LEU A 825 4.22 9.86 27.72
N LEU A 826 3.84 10.86 26.91
CA LEU A 826 3.95 10.78 25.45
C LEU A 826 5.41 10.80 25.01
N GLU A 827 6.22 11.69 25.61
CA GLU A 827 7.65 11.76 25.36
C GLU A 827 8.37 10.45 25.70
N MET A 828 7.98 9.81 26.81
CA MET A 828 8.48 8.48 27.19
C MET A 828 8.14 7.42 26.14
N PHE A 829 6.87 7.34 25.69
CA PHE A 829 6.50 6.39 24.62
C PHE A 829 7.24 6.67 23.31
N ASN A 830 7.41 7.93 22.94
CA ASN A 830 8.18 8.30 21.75
C ASN A 830 9.66 7.89 21.89
N GLU A 831 10.24 8.00 23.10
CA GLU A 831 11.61 7.54 23.37
C GLU A 831 11.72 6.01 23.28
N MET A 832 10.74 5.27 23.83
CA MET A 832 10.69 3.81 23.71
C MET A 832 10.58 3.38 22.24
N GLU A 833 9.69 3.99 21.46
CA GLU A 833 9.47 3.70 20.04
C GLU A 833 10.68 4.04 19.18
N ALA A 834 11.36 5.15 19.48
CA ALA A 834 12.62 5.51 18.81
C ALA A 834 13.75 4.50 19.07
N LYS A 835 13.68 3.75 20.18
CA LYS A 835 14.60 2.66 20.54
C LYS A 835 14.10 1.28 20.07
N ASP A 836 13.02 1.23 19.28
CA ASP A 836 12.36 0.01 18.83
C ASP A 836 11.90 -0.88 20.00
N LEU A 837 11.30 -0.27 21.04
CA LEU A 837 10.79 -0.97 22.23
C LEU A 837 9.28 -0.77 22.37
N TYR A 838 8.50 -1.77 21.99
CA TYR A 838 7.03 -1.76 22.08
C TYR A 838 6.58 -2.63 23.26
N HIS A 839 6.11 -1.96 24.32
CA HIS A 839 5.75 -2.58 25.59
C HIS A 839 4.54 -3.51 25.44
N GLN A 840 4.66 -4.78 25.81
CA GLN A 840 3.58 -5.77 25.62
C GLN A 840 2.45 -5.60 26.63
N ASP A 841 2.75 -5.11 27.84
CA ASP A 841 1.74 -4.85 28.85
C ASP A 841 1.66 -3.38 29.31
N VAL A 842 1.06 -2.52 28.48
CA VAL A 842 0.83 -1.12 28.80
C VAL A 842 -0.27 -0.98 29.88
N GLN A 843 0.13 -1.01 31.16
CA GLN A 843 -0.71 -0.78 32.33
C GLN A 843 -0.10 0.28 33.25
N ASP A 844 -0.94 1.01 33.98
CA ASP A 844 -0.55 2.17 34.78
C ASP A 844 0.52 1.91 35.85
N HIS A 845 0.55 0.72 36.44
CA HIS A 845 1.54 0.33 37.45
C HIS A 845 2.91 -0.07 36.88
N ASN A 846 3.04 -0.22 35.55
CA ASN A 846 4.31 -0.52 34.89
C ASN A 846 5.13 0.75 34.58
N PHE A 847 4.61 1.92 34.96
CA PHE A 847 5.23 3.22 34.74
C PHE A 847 5.23 4.05 36.03
N LEU A 848 6.34 4.76 36.29
CA LEU A 848 6.50 5.64 37.45
C LEU A 848 6.56 7.11 37.01
N TRP A 849 5.80 7.98 37.66
CA TRP A 849 5.93 9.43 37.54
C TRP A 849 6.96 9.96 38.55
N SER A 850 7.98 10.66 38.06
CA SER A 850 8.93 11.42 38.87
C SER A 850 8.60 12.91 38.83
N GLU A 851 8.13 13.44 39.96
CA GLU A 851 7.93 14.89 40.11
C GLU A 851 9.27 15.65 40.05
N LYS A 852 10.34 15.04 40.55
CA LYS A 852 11.69 15.62 40.59
C LYS A 852 12.27 15.82 39.18
N ASP A 853 12.10 14.82 38.31
CA ASP A 853 12.65 14.84 36.95
C ASP A 853 11.64 15.34 35.91
N THR A 854 10.38 15.51 36.31
CA THR A 854 9.25 15.83 35.42
C THR A 854 9.15 14.82 34.26
N LYS A 855 9.37 13.53 34.56
CA LYS A 855 9.42 12.43 33.58
C LYS A 855 8.60 11.24 34.02
N VAL A 856 8.19 10.43 33.05
CA VAL A 856 7.66 9.08 33.29
C VAL A 856 8.74 8.06 32.98
N TYR A 857 8.90 7.07 33.85
CA TYR A 857 9.87 5.98 33.75
C TYR A 857 9.14 4.64 33.55
N PRO A 858 9.37 3.91 32.45
CA PRO A 858 8.90 2.54 32.32
C PRO A 858 9.75 1.61 33.20
N VAL A 859 9.13 0.77 34.03
CA VAL A 859 9.85 -0.01 35.05
C VAL A 859 9.68 -1.52 34.94
N ASP A 860 8.54 -2.00 34.45
CA ASP A 860 8.28 -3.44 34.23
C ASP A 860 8.15 -3.70 32.73
N MET A 861 9.29 -3.67 32.03
CA MET A 861 9.34 -3.66 30.57
C MET A 861 9.58 -5.06 30.00
N GLU A 862 8.51 -5.70 29.55
CA GLU A 862 8.58 -6.70 28.49
C GLU A 862 8.28 -6.01 27.15
N ALA A 863 9.32 -5.60 26.44
CA ALA A 863 9.20 -4.92 25.16
C ALA A 863 9.59 -5.85 24.00
N HIS A 864 8.95 -5.65 22.86
CA HIS A 864 9.32 -6.30 21.61
C HIS A 864 9.75 -5.26 20.58
N PRO A 865 10.71 -5.59 19.70
CA PRO A 865 10.94 -4.80 18.50
C PRO A 865 9.67 -4.76 17.65
N PHE A 866 9.53 -3.72 16.83
CA PHE A 866 8.34 -3.50 16.00
C PHE A 866 7.97 -4.75 15.19
N GLU A 867 8.99 -5.46 14.67
CA GLU A 867 8.82 -6.68 13.88
C GLU A 867 8.11 -7.81 14.64
N LEU A 868 8.28 -7.91 15.95
CA LEU A 868 7.57 -8.89 16.79
C LEU A 868 6.26 -8.30 17.36
N ALA A 869 6.24 -6.99 17.61
CA ALA A 869 5.05 -6.28 18.08
C ALA A 869 3.97 -6.10 17.00
N GLN A 870 4.27 -6.27 15.71
CA GLN A 870 3.30 -6.10 14.61
C GLN A 870 2.02 -6.94 14.77
N TYR A 871 2.10 -8.08 15.46
CA TYR A 871 0.94 -8.95 15.73
C TYR A 871 0.05 -8.43 16.88
N SER A 872 0.56 -7.51 17.70
CA SER A 872 -0.12 -6.90 18.84
C SER A 872 -0.15 -5.36 18.79
N ILE A 873 0.29 -4.74 17.68
CA ILE A 873 0.49 -3.29 17.59
C ILE A 873 -0.82 -2.51 17.77
N ASP A 874 -1.93 -3.03 17.23
CA ASP A 874 -3.26 -2.46 17.44
C ASP A 874 -3.71 -2.50 18.91
N VAL A 875 -3.24 -3.50 19.67
CA VAL A 875 -3.52 -3.60 21.13
C VAL A 875 -2.62 -2.63 21.89
N TYR A 876 -1.35 -2.54 21.52
CA TYR A 876 -0.40 -1.57 22.04
C TYR A 876 -0.91 -0.13 21.86
N ASP A 877 -1.28 0.27 20.65
CA ASP A 877 -1.74 1.64 20.34
C ASP A 877 -3.05 1.99 21.07
N ARG A 878 -3.97 1.03 21.19
CA ARG A 878 -5.21 1.22 21.98
C ARG A 878 -4.91 1.39 23.46
N LYS A 879 -4.04 0.56 24.05
CA LYS A 879 -3.65 0.67 25.45
C LYS A 879 -2.85 1.96 25.72
N LYS A 880 -1.88 2.30 24.85
CA LYS A 880 -1.13 3.56 24.85
C LYS A 880 -2.07 4.76 24.84
N THR A 881 -3.02 4.80 23.91
CA THR A 881 -4.01 5.89 23.82
C THR A 881 -4.87 5.98 25.09
N THR A 882 -5.29 4.84 25.65
CA THR A 882 -6.09 4.80 26.88
C THR A 882 -5.29 5.35 28.06
N LEU A 883 -4.04 4.93 28.22
CA LEU A 883 -3.17 5.38 29.30
C LEU A 883 -2.81 6.87 29.16
N LEU A 884 -2.57 7.36 27.94
CA LEU A 884 -2.38 8.78 27.65
C LEU A 884 -3.59 9.63 28.08
N LYS A 885 -4.81 9.18 27.78
CA LYS A 885 -6.04 9.85 28.22
C LYS A 885 -6.19 9.85 29.75
N GLN A 886 -5.86 8.74 30.40
CA GLN A 886 -5.89 8.64 31.87
C GLN A 886 -4.86 9.58 32.51
N PHE A 887 -3.64 9.60 31.99
CA PHE A 887 -2.57 10.48 32.47
C PHE A 887 -2.92 11.96 32.29
N ALA A 888 -3.50 12.33 31.14
CA ALA A 888 -3.95 13.70 30.88
C ALA A 888 -5.02 14.19 31.89
N ASN A 889 -5.85 13.29 32.44
CA ASN A 889 -6.81 13.65 33.49
C ASN A 889 -6.14 13.97 34.84
N ASN A 890 -4.91 13.50 35.07
CA ASN A 890 -4.15 13.74 36.29
C ASN A 890 -3.31 15.03 36.23
N VAL A 891 -3.25 15.69 35.07
CA VAL A 891 -2.60 16.99 34.87
C VAL A 891 -3.42 18.11 35.51
N LYS A 892 -2.73 18.98 36.24
CA LYS A 892 -3.26 20.19 36.86
C LYS A 892 -3.63 21.18 35.76
N ARG A 893 -4.94 21.38 35.59
CA ARG A 893 -5.51 22.37 34.65
C ARG A 893 -5.46 23.78 35.22
#